data_AF-A0A1R1PIH6-F1
#
_entry.id   AF-A0A1R1PIH6-F1
#
_cell.length_a   1.000
_cell.length_b   1.000
_cell.length_c   1.000
_cell.angle_alpha   90.00
_cell.angle_beta   90.00
_cell.angle_gamma   90.00
#
_symmetry.space_group_name_H-M   'P 1'
#
loop_
_entity.id
_entity.type
_entity.pdbx_description
1 polymer ?
#
loop_
_entity_poly.entity_id
_entity_poly.type
_entity_poly.pdbx_seq_one_letter_code
_entity_poly.pdbx_strand_id
1 'polypeptide(L)'
;MATTSTPPPPPLSPRVVKMLDVLKKFVEEDCIPNEQRYKRELGVGAERWEKIPPVMAELKAKAKRLGLWNLFLPKEYKESPGLTNYEYSHLCEIMGRSGYLASVATNCSAPDTGNMEVLAKYGNQQQKDKWLTPLMNGEIRSAFAMTEPAVASSDAVNIDCRLTQTQGGYIVNGRKWWISGSSNPETRIFIVMVRSGGSTSTELKNDYVEDGIKQIHNQHSVVVVPVDSPGVRIVRVLPVFGYDGAPKGHSEVEFNNVFIPKENMILGEGRGFEIVQGRLGPGRIHHAMRTIGVAERALDTMLGRVISRKVQNKPLAENRVILEWIAKSRIEIDVARHLVLDAAHKIDLYGAAKAKKEIAMAKVYAPSAALKVIDRAIQAHGAMGVGPDTPLASMYANTRTLRIADGPDEVHLFQLGRSEGEERYGGVAWPSFTAKPKEIQLNGIIRSNLKCKIGEKVKVGSITEKIIVSKTIEVELLDNEQMVLNAKVLERIKEELSKSLRILVWIKRPVLNTNYEFEFSLGGKKLLSKIVSSDELSGYFKIDETTKVLENKLPKKIQQGTKNGGYNRIGGLSKQVEQVREVVELPLLKSEIFEKHGIAPPRGVLLYGPPGTGKSLIAKAVAEETHANVVIVDGTEINNKYYGEAEQKLVKIFEEAAENSPSVIFIDEIDAICPSRDDRNTTQTGKRIVTTLLTLMDGLATANSKVVVIAATNRPSAIDEALRRPGRFDREVEIGVPNESERCEILQVLLANVPNILTDSQFKEISAGLHGFVGADIMALCTEAGVRAIKRHSKSPKPLSELFLTIDDFVVAMPEIKPSSMREIQLDIPNVHWSDIGGQDELKQLLQETVEWPLKHADRLRQMGITPTKGIMLYGPPGCSKTLVAKALATESKLNFIAVKGPELFNKYVGESEKAVKRVFKLARQASPSIIFFDEIDSLSIKRSGSDSGSSVNDRVLSQLLIELDGIDSLTNVIVVAATNRPDIIDPALLRPGRFDHIIYVPPPDYQARCSIFNIQFKKMSINESAVKAEELAHLCDGFSGAEVVSLCQESAICAIDEDFDNECVDIRHFKKALSGFKKRITPEMIEFYKNIFN
;
A
#
# COMPACT_ATOMS: atom_id res chain seq x y z
N MET A 1 12.45 -28.69 -7.90
CA MET A 1 13.11 -29.08 -6.63
C MET A 1 14.59 -29.31 -6.89
N ALA A 2 15.40 -28.31 -6.58
CA ALA A 2 16.85 -28.34 -6.42
C ALA A 2 17.25 -26.95 -5.89
N THR A 3 16.65 -26.56 -4.76
CA THR A 3 17.30 -25.60 -3.86
C THR A 3 18.71 -26.11 -3.64
N THR A 4 19.71 -25.22 -3.59
CA THR A 4 21.02 -25.44 -2.98
C THR A 4 20.90 -26.39 -1.80
N SER A 5 20.98 -27.69 -2.07
CA SER A 5 20.85 -28.70 -1.05
C SER A 5 22.21 -28.66 -0.41
N THR A 6 22.31 -27.95 0.71
CA THR A 6 23.30 -28.35 1.70
C THR A 6 23.21 -29.86 1.78
N PRO A 7 24.32 -30.59 1.56
CA PRO A 7 24.27 -32.04 1.67
C PRO A 7 23.62 -32.37 3.02
N PRO A 8 22.75 -33.40 3.08
CA PRO A 8 22.10 -33.75 4.33
C PRO A 8 23.19 -33.95 5.39
N PRO A 9 22.97 -33.46 6.62
CA PRO A 9 23.99 -33.57 7.65
C PRO A 9 24.34 -35.05 7.86
N PRO A 10 25.64 -35.37 8.01
CA PRO A 10 26.06 -36.74 8.21
C PRO A 10 25.46 -37.29 9.52
N PRO A 11 25.20 -38.60 9.60
CA PRO A 11 24.84 -39.22 10.86
C PRO A 11 25.95 -38.97 11.89
N LEU A 12 25.54 -38.83 13.16
CA LEU A 12 26.49 -38.63 14.25
C LEU A 12 27.45 -39.82 14.33
N SER A 13 28.73 -39.53 14.57
CA SER A 13 29.73 -40.57 14.73
C SER A 13 29.39 -41.46 15.94
N PRO A 14 29.66 -42.79 15.90
CA PRO A 14 29.38 -43.69 17.02
C PRO A 14 30.02 -43.23 18.34
N ARG A 15 31.19 -42.58 18.25
CA ARG A 15 31.87 -41.94 19.38
C ARG A 15 31.02 -40.85 20.02
N VAL A 16 30.41 -39.97 19.20
CA VAL A 16 29.57 -38.86 19.69
C VAL A 16 28.23 -39.35 20.22
N VAL A 17 27.63 -40.38 19.61
CA VAL A 17 26.40 -41.01 20.15
C VAL A 17 26.64 -41.55 21.56
N LYS A 18 27.73 -42.32 21.76
CA LYS A 18 28.11 -42.81 23.09
C LYS A 18 28.36 -41.67 24.08
N MET A 19 29.00 -40.60 23.63
CA MET A 19 29.28 -39.43 24.47
C MET A 19 27.99 -38.67 24.84
N LEU A 20 27.02 -38.57 23.92
CA LEU A 20 25.69 -38.02 24.17
C LEU A 20 24.94 -38.80 25.25
N ASP A 21 24.96 -40.14 25.19
CA ASP A 21 24.31 -40.98 26.20
C ASP A 21 24.94 -40.80 27.58
N VAL A 22 26.28 -40.75 27.65
CA VAL A 22 27.02 -40.50 28.90
C VAL A 22 26.72 -39.11 29.43
N LEU A 23 26.71 -38.09 28.57
CA LEU A 23 26.39 -36.72 28.95
C LEU A 23 24.95 -36.58 29.43
N LYS A 24 23.99 -37.25 28.77
CA LYS A 24 22.58 -37.23 29.18
C LYS A 24 22.41 -37.79 30.58
N LYS A 25 23.00 -38.96 30.88
CA LYS A 25 23.02 -39.53 32.22
C LYS A 25 23.66 -38.58 33.24
N PHE A 26 24.82 -38.02 32.91
CA PHE A 26 25.49 -37.05 33.79
C PHE A 26 24.64 -35.80 34.07
N VAL A 27 23.93 -35.27 33.08
CA VAL A 27 23.08 -34.09 33.30
C VAL A 27 21.80 -34.44 34.09
N GLU A 28 21.12 -35.54 33.75
CA GLU A 28 19.85 -35.93 34.36
C GLU A 28 20.02 -36.52 35.78
N GLU A 29 21.04 -37.33 36.00
CA GLU A 29 21.27 -38.05 37.27
C GLU A 29 22.18 -37.28 38.23
N ASP A 30 23.14 -36.48 37.74
CA ASP A 30 24.07 -35.74 38.60
C ASP A 30 23.82 -34.23 38.62
N CYS A 31 23.74 -33.56 37.46
CA CYS A 31 23.66 -32.09 37.45
C CYS A 31 22.33 -31.57 37.99
N ILE A 32 21.20 -31.99 37.41
CA ILE A 32 19.87 -31.47 37.74
C ILE A 32 19.52 -31.69 39.23
N PRO A 33 19.72 -32.88 39.84
CA PRO A 33 19.45 -33.09 41.26
C PRO A 33 20.33 -32.22 42.18
N ASN A 34 21.59 -31.98 41.78
CA ASN A 34 22.52 -31.16 42.56
C ASN A 34 22.30 -29.65 42.44
N GLU A 35 21.38 -29.16 41.60
CA GLU A 35 21.09 -27.72 41.51
C GLU A 35 20.55 -27.14 42.84
N GLN A 36 19.71 -27.91 43.55
CA GLN A 36 19.22 -27.49 44.87
C GLN A 36 20.31 -27.54 45.94
N ARG A 37 21.20 -28.55 45.88
CA ARG A 37 22.38 -28.64 46.75
C ARG A 37 23.30 -27.45 46.50
N TYR A 38 23.57 -27.13 45.25
CA TYR A 38 24.38 -25.98 44.85
C TYR A 38 23.82 -24.66 45.38
N LYS A 39 22.51 -24.41 45.23
CA LYS A 39 21.86 -23.20 45.76
C LYS A 39 21.97 -23.09 47.29
N ARG A 40 21.84 -24.21 48.01
CA ARG A 40 21.99 -24.24 49.48
C ARG A 40 23.43 -23.98 49.92
N GLU A 41 24.39 -24.62 49.26
CA GLU A 41 25.83 -24.47 49.57
C GLU A 41 26.36 -23.07 49.21
N LEU A 42 25.74 -22.38 48.26
CA LEU A 42 26.12 -21.02 47.87
C LEU A 42 25.82 -19.97 48.98
N GLY A 43 24.82 -20.21 49.83
CA GLY A 43 24.45 -19.31 50.93
C GLY A 43 23.66 -18.06 50.51
N VAL A 44 23.48 -17.14 51.47
CA VAL A 44 22.68 -15.90 51.33
C VAL A 44 23.57 -14.69 51.68
N GLY A 45 23.30 -13.52 51.10
CA GLY A 45 24.01 -12.28 51.45
C GLY A 45 25.29 -12.04 50.65
N ALA A 46 26.38 -11.63 51.32
CA ALA A 46 27.66 -11.34 50.68
C ALA A 46 28.54 -12.59 50.46
N GLU A 47 28.43 -13.60 51.33
CA GLU A 47 29.28 -14.80 51.35
C GLU A 47 29.26 -15.59 50.03
N ARG A 48 28.15 -15.54 49.30
CA ARG A 48 27.96 -16.19 47.99
C ARG A 48 28.90 -15.68 46.88
N TRP A 49 29.57 -14.55 47.09
CA TRP A 49 30.56 -14.01 46.14
C TRP A 49 31.98 -14.43 46.48
N GLU A 50 32.22 -14.93 47.68
CA GLU A 50 33.56 -15.23 48.19
C GLU A 50 33.94 -16.71 48.04
N LYS A 51 32.95 -17.59 47.89
CA LYS A 51 33.15 -19.05 47.89
C LYS A 51 32.51 -19.70 46.68
N ILE A 52 33.13 -20.80 46.23
CA ILE A 52 32.58 -21.69 45.21
C ILE A 52 32.05 -22.94 45.91
N PRO A 53 30.79 -23.32 45.70
CA PRO A 53 30.22 -24.51 46.31
C PRO A 53 31.04 -25.78 46.00
N PRO A 54 31.35 -26.62 47.01
CA PRO A 54 32.19 -27.81 46.85
C PRO A 54 31.59 -28.83 45.87
N VAL A 55 30.26 -28.89 45.74
CA VAL A 55 29.60 -29.74 44.74
C VAL A 55 30.09 -29.48 43.31
N MET A 56 30.54 -28.26 42.99
CA MET A 56 31.11 -27.96 41.68
C MET A 56 32.43 -28.67 41.42
N ALA A 57 33.30 -28.78 42.43
CA ALA A 57 34.57 -29.50 42.30
C ALA A 57 34.33 -31.01 42.12
N GLU A 58 33.36 -31.57 42.87
CA GLU A 58 32.92 -32.97 42.73
C GLU A 58 32.44 -33.26 41.30
N LEU A 59 31.57 -32.39 40.76
CA LEU A 59 31.02 -32.53 39.41
C LEU A 59 32.09 -32.34 38.31
N LYS A 60 32.99 -31.36 38.46
CA LYS A 60 34.15 -31.18 37.55
C LYS A 60 35.03 -32.44 37.51
N ALA A 61 35.35 -33.01 38.68
CA ALA A 61 36.14 -34.23 38.76
C ALA A 61 35.45 -35.44 38.13
N LYS A 62 34.13 -35.56 38.30
CA LYS A 62 33.33 -36.62 37.65
C LYS A 62 33.28 -36.41 36.13
N ALA A 63 33.05 -35.20 35.64
CA ALA A 63 33.04 -34.90 34.20
C ALA A 63 34.39 -35.22 33.53
N LYS A 64 35.52 -34.91 34.18
CA LYS A 64 36.87 -35.29 33.72
C LYS A 64 37.03 -36.81 33.58
N ARG A 65 36.58 -37.59 34.57
CA ARG A 65 36.63 -39.07 34.52
C ARG A 65 35.76 -39.66 33.40
N LEU A 66 34.64 -39.01 33.07
CA LEU A 66 33.73 -39.42 32.01
C LEU A 66 34.17 -38.95 30.61
N GLY A 67 35.26 -38.20 30.49
CA GLY A 67 35.74 -37.66 29.21
C GLY A 67 34.89 -36.51 28.65
N LEU A 68 34.13 -35.82 29.50
CA LEU A 68 33.21 -34.73 29.12
C LEU A 68 33.83 -33.33 29.28
N TRP A 69 35.14 -33.19 29.07
CA TRP A 69 35.90 -31.96 29.39
C TRP A 69 36.34 -31.22 28.12
N ASN A 70 36.23 -29.88 28.11
CA ASN A 70 36.65 -28.98 27.01
C ASN A 70 36.10 -29.37 25.62
N LEU A 71 34.79 -29.58 25.53
CA LEU A 71 34.15 -30.13 24.33
C LEU A 71 33.98 -29.13 23.16
N PHE A 72 34.27 -27.85 23.36
CA PHE A 72 33.79 -26.76 22.50
C PHE A 72 34.71 -26.39 21.31
N LEU A 73 35.99 -26.75 21.35
CA LEU A 73 36.93 -26.39 20.29
C LEU A 73 36.74 -27.28 19.05
N PRO A 74 36.51 -26.71 17.85
CA PRO A 74 36.43 -27.47 16.61
C PRO A 74 37.69 -28.27 16.30
N LYS A 75 37.57 -29.36 15.53
CA LYS A 75 38.67 -30.25 15.10
C LYS A 75 39.91 -29.57 14.50
N GLU A 76 39.81 -28.31 14.10
CA GLU A 76 40.88 -27.49 13.50
C GLU A 76 41.92 -27.02 14.53
N TYR A 77 41.55 -26.98 15.81
CA TYR A 77 42.44 -26.52 16.88
C TYR A 77 43.26 -27.66 17.46
N LYS A 78 44.53 -27.39 17.80
CA LYS A 78 45.44 -28.38 18.40
C LYS A 78 44.92 -28.92 19.72
N GLU A 79 44.24 -28.07 20.48
CA GLU A 79 43.68 -28.36 21.80
C GLU A 79 42.26 -28.97 21.72
N SER A 80 41.77 -29.28 20.51
CA SER A 80 40.42 -29.81 20.28
C SER A 80 40.26 -31.28 20.69
N PRO A 81 39.08 -31.67 21.20
CA PRO A 81 38.70 -33.09 21.35
C PRO A 81 38.39 -33.81 20.03
N GLY A 82 38.42 -33.11 18.89
CA GLY A 82 38.18 -33.63 17.55
C GLY A 82 36.72 -33.57 17.08
N LEU A 83 35.89 -32.71 17.68
CA LEU A 83 34.47 -32.57 17.36
C LEU A 83 34.23 -31.51 16.27
N THR A 84 33.17 -31.70 15.48
CA THR A 84 32.66 -30.64 14.59
C THR A 84 31.66 -29.73 15.32
N ASN A 85 31.34 -28.57 14.77
CA ASN A 85 30.33 -27.67 15.37
C ASN A 85 28.95 -28.33 15.39
N TYR A 86 28.62 -29.11 14.35
CA TYR A 86 27.39 -29.89 14.28
C TYR A 86 27.30 -30.94 15.41
N GLU A 87 28.36 -31.71 15.63
CA GLU A 87 28.41 -32.71 16.71
C GLU A 87 28.35 -32.05 18.09
N TYR A 88 29.11 -30.97 18.29
CA TYR A 88 29.13 -30.24 19.56
C TYR A 88 27.80 -29.54 19.88
N SER A 89 27.05 -29.11 18.85
CA SER A 89 25.72 -28.53 19.04
C SER A 89 24.76 -29.50 19.74
N HIS A 90 24.74 -30.78 19.37
CA HIS A 90 23.89 -31.77 20.05
C HIS A 90 24.24 -31.91 21.55
N LEU A 91 25.52 -31.84 21.90
CA LEU A 91 25.96 -31.86 23.30
C LEU A 91 25.54 -30.59 24.05
N CYS A 92 25.55 -29.44 23.37
CA CYS A 92 25.07 -28.17 23.92
C CYS A 92 23.60 -28.19 24.30
N GLU A 93 22.75 -28.89 23.54
CA GLU A 93 21.33 -29.05 23.89
C GLU A 93 21.17 -29.73 25.24
N ILE A 94 21.88 -30.84 25.46
CA ILE A 94 21.84 -31.59 26.72
C ILE A 94 22.40 -30.76 27.87
N MET A 95 23.55 -30.09 27.68
CA MET A 95 24.12 -29.21 28.71
C MET A 95 23.19 -28.03 29.05
N GLY A 96 22.40 -27.56 28.09
CA GLY A 96 21.43 -26.49 28.27
C GLY A 96 20.30 -26.83 29.24
N ARG A 97 19.97 -28.12 29.43
CA ARG A 97 18.95 -28.56 30.38
C ARG A 97 19.30 -28.15 31.82
N SER A 98 20.58 -28.10 32.18
CA SER A 98 21.03 -27.51 33.46
C SER A 98 21.76 -26.19 33.18
N GLY A 99 20.99 -25.10 33.17
CA GLY A 99 21.39 -23.80 32.60
C GLY A 99 22.71 -23.20 33.12
N TYR A 100 23.16 -23.59 34.33
CA TYR A 100 24.44 -23.16 34.88
C TYR A 100 25.37 -24.34 35.20
N LEU A 101 24.89 -25.34 35.95
CA LEU A 101 25.73 -26.39 36.55
C LEU A 101 26.46 -27.24 35.50
N ALA A 102 25.73 -27.78 34.52
CA ALA A 102 26.29 -28.73 33.56
C ALA A 102 27.41 -28.09 32.71
N SER A 103 27.17 -26.89 32.19
CA SER A 103 28.16 -26.20 31.34
C SER A 103 29.43 -25.82 32.10
N VAL A 104 29.32 -25.46 33.38
CA VAL A 104 30.48 -25.13 34.21
C VAL A 104 31.24 -26.39 34.65
N ALA A 105 30.53 -27.48 34.93
CA ALA A 105 31.11 -28.77 35.30
C ALA A 105 31.91 -29.43 34.16
N THR A 106 31.51 -29.22 32.90
CA THR A 106 32.22 -29.71 31.70
C THR A 106 33.26 -28.73 31.14
N ASN A 107 33.50 -27.61 31.83
CA ASN A 107 34.33 -26.48 31.39
C ASN A 107 33.92 -25.90 30.02
N CYS A 108 32.64 -25.97 29.70
CA CYS A 108 32.05 -25.48 28.46
C CYS A 108 31.21 -24.21 28.66
N SER A 109 31.39 -23.49 29.78
CA SER A 109 30.62 -22.28 30.10
C SER A 109 31.18 -21.02 29.45
N ALA A 110 30.30 -20.19 28.87
CA ALA A 110 30.65 -18.82 28.50
C ALA A 110 30.79 -17.94 29.77
N PRO A 111 31.66 -16.92 29.80
CA PRO A 111 32.46 -16.39 28.68
C PRO A 111 33.78 -17.16 28.41
N ASP A 112 34.16 -18.13 29.24
CA ASP A 112 35.46 -18.81 29.14
C ASP A 112 35.68 -19.48 27.80
N THR A 113 34.67 -20.19 27.26
CA THR A 113 34.80 -20.86 25.96
C THR A 113 35.19 -19.91 24.83
N GLY A 114 34.56 -18.73 24.77
CA GLY A 114 34.89 -17.73 23.75
C GLY A 114 36.26 -17.10 23.96
N ASN A 115 36.68 -16.93 25.22
CA ASN A 115 38.00 -16.38 25.56
C ASN A 115 39.12 -17.38 25.28
N MET A 116 38.90 -18.67 25.58
CA MET A 116 39.79 -19.76 25.22
C MET A 116 39.93 -19.89 23.70
N GLU A 117 38.84 -19.75 22.94
CA GLU A 117 38.89 -19.75 21.47
C GLU A 117 39.71 -18.56 20.92
N VAL A 118 39.54 -17.35 21.48
CA VAL A 118 40.35 -16.18 21.11
C VAL A 118 41.84 -16.43 21.35
N LEU A 119 42.20 -16.97 22.52
CA LEU A 119 43.60 -17.26 22.86
C LEU A 119 44.17 -18.40 22.02
N ALA A 120 43.38 -19.45 21.72
CA ALA A 120 43.80 -20.55 20.87
C ALA A 120 44.07 -20.08 19.44
N LYS A 121 43.21 -19.21 18.90
CA LYS A 121 43.27 -18.72 17.51
C LYS A 121 44.28 -17.58 17.29
N TYR A 122 44.29 -16.59 18.17
CA TYR A 122 45.01 -15.33 17.97
C TYR A 122 46.12 -15.08 19.00
N GLY A 123 46.17 -15.88 20.08
CA GLY A 123 47.17 -15.71 21.13
C GLY A 123 48.56 -16.18 20.72
N ASN A 124 49.59 -15.51 21.23
CA ASN A 124 50.98 -15.97 21.09
C ASN A 124 51.29 -17.14 22.04
N GLN A 125 52.42 -17.83 21.87
CA GLN A 125 52.75 -19.01 22.69
C GLN A 125 52.83 -18.70 24.19
N GLN A 126 53.41 -17.56 24.57
CA GLN A 126 53.51 -17.14 25.96
C GLN A 126 52.14 -16.89 26.60
N GLN A 127 51.20 -16.28 25.87
CA GLN A 127 49.81 -16.09 26.29
C GLN A 127 49.08 -17.43 26.41
N LYS A 128 49.35 -18.39 25.51
CA LYS A 128 48.78 -19.73 25.58
C LYS A 128 49.25 -20.49 26.82
N ASP A 129 50.55 -20.46 27.10
CA ASP A 129 51.12 -21.14 28.26
C ASP A 129 50.63 -20.50 29.58
N LYS A 130 50.59 -19.17 29.64
CA LYS A 130 50.21 -18.42 30.85
C LYS A 130 48.71 -18.43 31.13
N TRP A 131 47.86 -18.36 30.10
CA TRP A 131 46.42 -18.13 30.27
C TRP A 131 45.54 -19.24 29.69
N LEU A 132 45.83 -19.74 28.49
CA LEU A 132 45.00 -20.78 27.86
C LEU A 132 45.10 -22.12 28.60
N THR A 133 46.31 -22.53 28.99
CA THR A 133 46.52 -23.82 29.67
C THR A 133 45.79 -23.89 31.02
N PRO A 134 45.90 -22.89 31.93
CA PRO A 134 45.14 -22.91 33.18
C PRO A 134 43.61 -22.83 32.98
N LEU A 135 43.14 -22.08 31.96
CA LEU A 135 41.71 -22.04 31.60
C LEU A 135 41.21 -23.42 31.13
N MET A 136 41.99 -24.10 30.29
CA MET A 136 41.67 -25.44 29.81
C MET A 136 41.73 -26.48 30.94
N ASN A 137 42.57 -26.30 31.95
CA ASN A 137 42.59 -27.16 33.13
C ASN A 137 41.42 -26.89 34.11
N GLY A 138 40.78 -25.73 33.98
CA GLY A 138 39.68 -25.25 34.84
C GLY A 138 40.16 -24.72 36.20
N GLU A 139 41.42 -24.26 36.27
CA GLU A 139 42.07 -23.70 37.46
C GLU A 139 41.73 -22.22 37.66
N ILE A 140 41.52 -21.50 36.56
CA ILE A 140 41.13 -20.08 36.56
C ILE A 140 39.89 -19.85 35.70
N ARG A 141 39.27 -18.68 35.87
CA ARG A 141 38.17 -18.18 35.05
C ARG A 141 38.53 -16.86 34.38
N SER A 142 37.73 -16.47 33.39
CA SER A 142 37.93 -15.27 32.60
C SER A 142 36.65 -14.46 32.46
N ALA A 143 36.79 -13.17 32.13
CA ALA A 143 35.68 -12.35 31.69
C ALA A 143 36.01 -11.61 30.40
N PHE A 144 34.98 -11.31 29.60
CA PHE A 144 35.10 -10.54 28.36
C PHE A 144 34.46 -9.17 28.55
N ALA A 145 35.22 -8.11 28.33
CA ALA A 145 34.84 -6.74 28.63
C ALA A 145 34.80 -5.86 27.37
N MET A 146 33.58 -5.56 26.91
CA MET A 146 33.35 -4.78 25.69
C MET A 146 32.38 -3.63 25.95
N THR A 147 31.21 -3.94 26.50
CA THR A 147 30.11 -2.99 26.72
C THR A 147 30.49 -1.87 27.68
N GLU A 148 30.02 -0.65 27.39
CA GLU A 148 30.30 0.57 28.13
C GLU A 148 28.99 1.28 28.52
N PRO A 149 28.95 1.99 29.66
CA PRO A 149 27.73 2.64 30.12
C PRO A 149 27.39 3.94 29.35
N ALA A 150 28.40 4.63 28.82
CA ALA A 150 28.23 5.96 28.21
C ALA A 150 28.00 5.94 26.69
N VAL A 151 28.19 4.78 26.04
CA VAL A 151 28.15 4.66 24.57
C VAL A 151 27.41 3.40 24.13
N ALA A 152 26.77 3.47 22.96
CA ALA A 152 26.08 2.34 22.37
C ALA A 152 27.08 1.32 21.80
N SER A 153 27.51 0.36 22.62
CA SER A 153 28.49 -0.68 22.24
C SER A 153 27.96 -1.72 21.25
N SER A 154 26.68 -1.62 20.84
CA SER A 154 26.13 -2.38 19.70
C SER A 154 26.80 -2.00 18.39
N ASP A 155 27.28 -0.76 18.29
CA ASP A 155 28.25 -0.36 17.28
C ASP A 155 29.64 -0.37 17.89
N ALA A 156 30.48 -1.30 17.43
CA ALA A 156 31.84 -1.46 17.90
C ALA A 156 32.71 -0.21 17.64
N VAL A 157 32.30 0.70 16.75
CA VAL A 157 32.99 1.95 16.44
C VAL A 157 32.93 2.96 17.59
N ASN A 158 31.93 2.85 18.48
CA ASN A 158 31.65 3.83 19.53
C ASN A 158 32.40 3.61 20.85
N ILE A 159 33.22 2.56 20.95
CA ILE A 159 33.93 2.19 22.19
C ILE A 159 34.91 3.31 22.58
N ASP A 160 34.80 3.85 23.80
CA ASP A 160 35.60 4.97 24.28
C ASP A 160 36.72 4.55 25.25
N CYS A 161 36.70 3.34 25.83
CA CYS A 161 37.80 2.85 26.67
C CYS A 161 39.14 2.93 25.93
N ARG A 162 40.06 3.78 26.42
CA ARG A 162 41.27 4.18 25.70
C ARG A 162 42.47 3.33 26.07
N LEU A 163 43.31 3.10 25.08
CA LEU A 163 44.64 2.54 25.24
C LEU A 163 45.68 3.62 24.93
N THR A 164 46.52 3.97 25.91
CA THR A 164 47.61 4.95 25.74
C THR A 164 48.96 4.25 25.78
N GLN A 165 49.78 4.44 24.75
CA GLN A 165 51.11 3.84 24.67
C GLN A 165 52.09 4.56 25.61
N THR A 166 52.96 3.79 26.27
CA THR A 166 54.03 4.27 27.15
C THR A 166 55.37 3.60 26.80
N GLN A 167 56.49 4.04 27.38
CA GLN A 167 57.83 3.53 27.06
C GLN A 167 57.99 2.02 27.32
N GLY A 168 57.24 1.43 28.25
CA GLY A 168 57.33 0.01 28.62
C GLY A 168 56.10 -0.86 28.34
N GLY A 169 54.99 -0.29 27.85
CA GLY A 169 53.71 -0.98 27.77
C GLY A 169 52.56 -0.06 27.38
N TYR A 170 51.35 -0.39 27.84
CA TYR A 170 50.15 0.41 27.61
C TYR A 170 49.44 0.74 28.92
N ILE A 171 48.74 1.87 28.94
CA ILE A 171 47.82 2.24 30.01
C ILE A 171 46.39 2.12 29.47
N VAL A 172 45.54 1.39 30.19
CA VAL A 172 44.11 1.23 29.90
C VAL A 172 43.29 2.15 30.82
N ASN A 173 42.43 2.97 30.23
CA ASN A 173 41.54 3.89 30.93
C ASN A 173 40.12 3.82 30.39
N GLY A 174 39.16 3.50 31.25
CA GLY A 174 37.74 3.51 30.89
C GLY A 174 36.85 2.74 31.85
N ARG A 175 35.54 2.78 31.60
CA ARG A 175 34.53 2.04 32.36
C ARG A 175 33.82 1.04 31.49
N LYS A 176 33.75 -0.19 31.95
CA LYS A 176 33.03 -1.29 31.29
C LYS A 176 31.81 -1.67 32.12
N TRP A 177 30.72 -1.97 31.44
CA TRP A 177 29.42 -2.27 32.01
C TRP A 177 28.95 -3.66 31.58
N TRP A 178 28.26 -4.38 32.47
CA TRP A 178 27.71 -5.72 32.18
C TRP A 178 28.77 -6.79 31.86
N ILE A 179 29.82 -6.88 32.67
CA ILE A 179 30.91 -7.85 32.45
C ILE A 179 30.60 -9.18 33.13
N SER A 180 30.14 -10.15 32.34
CA SER A 180 29.75 -11.48 32.81
C SER A 180 30.96 -12.26 33.35
N GLY A 181 30.85 -12.86 34.53
CA GLY A 181 31.93 -13.66 35.14
C GLY A 181 32.98 -12.85 35.90
N SER A 182 32.86 -11.52 35.91
CA SER A 182 33.83 -10.64 36.57
C SER A 182 33.81 -10.73 38.10
N SER A 183 32.69 -11.12 38.70
CA SER A 183 32.53 -11.22 40.16
C SER A 183 32.95 -12.59 40.72
N ASN A 184 33.33 -13.54 39.86
CA ASN A 184 33.70 -14.88 40.30
C ASN A 184 35.10 -14.85 40.95
N PRO A 185 35.28 -15.44 42.15
CA PRO A 185 36.57 -15.44 42.84
C PRO A 185 37.68 -16.21 42.10
N GLU A 186 37.34 -17.13 41.19
CA GLU A 186 38.29 -17.82 40.31
C GLU A 186 38.73 -16.96 39.10
N THR A 187 38.11 -15.80 38.84
CA THR A 187 38.42 -14.99 37.66
C THR A 187 39.75 -14.28 37.80
N ARG A 188 40.70 -14.59 36.90
CA ARG A 188 42.07 -14.02 36.92
C ARG A 188 42.37 -13.12 35.74
N ILE A 189 41.60 -13.20 34.66
CA ILE A 189 41.83 -12.39 33.46
C ILE A 189 40.58 -11.71 32.93
N PHE A 190 40.77 -10.49 32.41
CA PHE A 190 39.83 -9.78 31.58
C PHE A 190 40.39 -9.64 30.16
N ILE A 191 39.62 -10.07 29.17
CA ILE A 191 39.88 -9.74 27.77
C ILE A 191 39.08 -8.47 27.46
N VAL A 192 39.79 -7.35 27.25
CA VAL A 192 39.19 -6.02 27.16
C VAL A 192 39.32 -5.48 25.74
N MET A 193 38.21 -5.04 25.15
CA MET A 193 38.21 -4.29 23.91
C MET A 193 38.43 -2.80 24.20
N VAL A 194 39.43 -2.23 23.56
CA VAL A 194 39.91 -0.86 23.78
C VAL A 194 40.08 -0.14 22.44
N ARG A 195 40.01 1.18 22.47
CA ARG A 195 40.31 2.05 21.33
C ARG A 195 41.79 2.38 21.30
N SER A 196 42.44 2.09 20.19
CA SER A 196 43.87 2.29 19.92
C SER A 196 44.05 3.27 18.75
N GLY A 197 44.76 4.37 18.98
CA GLY A 197 45.11 5.33 17.92
C GLY A 197 45.90 6.54 18.45
N GLY A 198 47.15 6.66 17.96
CA GLY A 198 47.99 7.87 17.85
C GLY A 198 48.19 8.79 19.06
N SER A 199 49.37 8.74 19.67
CA SER A 199 50.03 9.78 20.50
C SER A 199 49.33 11.15 20.62
N THR A 200 49.08 11.56 21.87
CA THR A 200 49.04 12.95 22.40
C THR A 200 48.37 14.05 21.57
N SER A 201 47.46 14.76 22.25
CA SER A 201 46.77 16.00 21.87
C SER A 201 45.39 15.82 21.23
N THR A 202 44.45 16.57 21.82
CA THR A 202 43.20 17.07 21.25
C THR A 202 43.22 17.11 19.72
N GLU A 203 42.22 16.46 19.09
CA GLU A 203 42.00 16.34 17.64
C GLU A 203 42.75 15.21 16.91
N LEU A 204 42.35 13.96 17.16
CA LEU A 204 42.71 12.86 16.25
C LEU A 204 41.68 12.75 15.13
N LYS A 205 42.03 13.35 13.99
CA LYS A 205 41.44 13.02 12.69
C LYS A 205 41.70 11.54 12.36
N ASN A 206 40.76 10.96 11.63
CA ASN A 206 40.71 9.56 11.21
C ASN A 206 41.92 9.16 10.34
N ASP A 207 43.08 8.89 10.95
CA ASP A 207 44.37 8.75 10.24
C ASP A 207 44.82 7.29 10.00
N TYR A 208 43.90 6.32 9.96
CA TYR A 208 44.20 5.02 9.33
C TYR A 208 43.76 5.06 7.86
N VAL A 209 44.64 5.57 7.01
CA VAL A 209 44.51 5.59 5.55
C VAL A 209 45.69 4.83 4.93
N GLU A 210 45.52 3.54 4.66
CA GLU A 210 46.23 2.87 3.56
C GLU A 210 45.28 2.86 2.35
N ASP A 211 45.81 3.18 1.16
CA ASP A 211 45.11 3.12 -0.14
C ASP A 211 43.85 4.00 -0.31
N GLY A 212 43.70 5.05 0.50
CA GLY A 212 42.61 6.03 0.34
C GLY A 212 41.23 5.52 0.81
N ILE A 213 41.19 4.42 1.57
CA ILE A 213 39.97 3.87 2.17
C ILE A 213 40.02 4.09 3.68
N LYS A 214 39.12 4.91 4.24
CA LYS A 214 38.95 5.06 5.69
C LYS A 214 38.51 3.72 6.30
N GLN A 215 39.43 2.99 6.92
CA GLN A 215 39.10 1.74 7.63
C GLN A 215 38.69 2.05 9.08
N ILE A 216 37.45 2.53 9.24
CA ILE A 216 36.84 2.92 10.55
C ILE A 216 36.90 1.77 11.58
N HIS A 217 36.95 0.52 11.13
CA HIS A 217 37.03 -0.66 11.99
C HIS A 217 38.42 -0.97 12.54
N ASN A 218 39.48 -0.29 12.07
CA ASN A 218 40.87 -0.54 12.48
C ASN A 218 41.35 0.31 13.68
N GLN A 219 40.45 1.02 14.36
CA GLN A 219 40.80 1.86 15.52
C GLN A 219 40.68 1.13 16.87
N HIS A 220 40.36 -0.16 16.88
CA HIS A 220 40.15 -0.92 18.11
C HIS A 220 41.14 -2.07 18.24
N SER A 221 41.55 -2.34 19.47
CA SER A 221 42.44 -3.43 19.85
C SER A 221 41.82 -4.27 20.97
N VAL A 222 42.34 -5.48 21.16
CA VAL A 222 41.93 -6.35 22.27
C VAL A 222 43.17 -6.68 23.10
N VAL A 223 43.05 -6.46 24.41
CA VAL A 223 44.16 -6.63 25.36
C VAL A 223 43.76 -7.55 26.51
N VAL A 224 44.74 -8.25 27.08
CA VAL A 224 44.58 -9.05 28.30
C VAL A 224 44.95 -8.20 29.50
N VAL A 225 44.03 -8.08 30.46
CA VAL A 225 44.23 -7.37 31.72
C VAL A 225 44.06 -8.36 32.87
N PRO A 226 45.13 -8.67 33.64
CA PRO A 226 45.01 -9.46 34.86
C PRO A 226 44.13 -8.73 35.89
N VAL A 227 43.28 -9.46 36.61
CA VAL A 227 42.34 -8.88 37.59
C VAL A 227 43.08 -8.19 38.74
N ASP A 228 44.22 -8.72 39.15
CA ASP A 228 45.03 -8.20 40.25
C ASP A 228 45.91 -6.98 39.84
N SER A 229 45.71 -6.44 38.63
CA SER A 229 46.46 -5.27 38.15
C SER A 229 46.04 -4.00 38.92
N PRO A 230 47.00 -3.17 39.40
CA PRO A 230 46.68 -1.91 40.06
C PRO A 230 45.78 -1.03 39.19
N GLY A 231 44.69 -0.52 39.76
CA GLY A 231 43.73 0.35 39.08
C GLY A 231 42.49 -0.35 38.51
N VAL A 232 42.42 -1.68 38.55
CA VAL A 232 41.20 -2.44 38.23
C VAL A 232 40.28 -2.45 39.45
N ARG A 233 39.04 -1.98 39.29
CA ARG A 233 38.04 -1.95 40.37
C ARG A 233 36.68 -2.44 39.91
N ILE A 234 36.13 -3.43 40.62
CA ILE A 234 34.73 -3.83 40.48
C ILE A 234 33.88 -2.82 41.25
N VAL A 235 33.06 -2.03 40.55
CA VAL A 235 32.27 -0.94 41.13
C VAL A 235 31.02 -1.49 41.84
N ARG A 236 30.27 -2.34 41.15
CA ARG A 236 29.06 -3.00 41.64
C ARG A 236 28.69 -4.21 40.80
N VAL A 237 27.90 -5.11 41.39
CA VAL A 237 27.23 -6.21 40.68
C VAL A 237 25.85 -5.75 40.19
N LEU A 238 25.46 -6.20 39.00
CA LEU A 238 24.23 -5.88 38.30
C LEU A 238 23.30 -7.10 38.28
N PRO A 239 22.14 -7.05 38.98
CA PRO A 239 21.15 -8.12 38.93
C PRO A 239 20.34 -8.10 37.62
N VAL A 240 19.95 -9.28 37.15
CA VAL A 240 19.14 -9.52 35.95
C VAL A 240 17.73 -9.93 36.39
N PHE A 241 16.73 -9.05 36.21
CA PHE A 241 15.36 -9.30 36.70
C PHE A 241 15.30 -9.70 38.18
N GLY A 242 16.19 -9.12 39.01
CA GLY A 242 16.31 -9.45 40.43
C GLY A 242 17.19 -10.66 40.75
N TYR A 243 17.67 -11.42 39.76
CA TYR A 243 18.64 -12.49 39.95
C TYR A 243 20.07 -11.96 39.83
N ASP A 244 20.87 -12.10 40.87
CA ASP A 244 22.26 -11.62 40.90
C ASP A 244 23.27 -12.53 40.19
N GLY A 245 22.94 -13.80 39.97
CA GLY A 245 23.80 -14.75 39.25
C GLY A 245 25.09 -15.12 39.99
N ALA A 246 25.13 -14.97 41.33
CA ALA A 246 26.28 -15.38 42.13
C ALA A 246 26.63 -16.87 41.92
N PRO A 247 27.93 -17.24 41.93
CA PRO A 247 29.11 -16.39 42.10
C PRO A 247 29.59 -15.77 40.78
N LYS A 248 28.98 -16.11 39.63
CA LYS A 248 29.45 -15.65 38.31
C LYS A 248 29.23 -14.15 38.11
N GLY A 249 27.99 -13.70 38.30
CA GLY A 249 27.55 -12.32 38.25
C GLY A 249 27.81 -11.56 36.94
N HIS A 250 27.26 -10.34 36.89
CA HIS A 250 27.61 -9.31 35.92
C HIS A 250 28.06 -8.09 36.71
N SER A 251 29.22 -7.51 36.40
CA SER A 251 29.67 -6.30 37.11
C SER A 251 29.90 -5.12 36.20
N GLU A 252 29.85 -3.93 36.81
CA GLU A 252 30.47 -2.72 36.31
C GLU A 252 31.92 -2.70 36.78
N VAL A 253 32.87 -2.61 35.84
CA VAL A 253 34.32 -2.65 36.09
C VAL A 253 34.96 -1.37 35.59
N GLU A 254 35.69 -0.70 36.46
CA GLU A 254 36.46 0.51 36.16
C GLU A 254 37.95 0.16 35.99
N PHE A 255 38.53 0.68 34.92
CA PHE A 255 39.96 0.62 34.64
C PHE A 255 40.51 2.04 34.77
N ASN A 256 41.22 2.31 35.86
CA ASN A 256 41.82 3.62 36.13
C ASN A 256 43.35 3.50 36.15
N ASN A 257 43.99 3.99 35.10
CA ASN A 257 45.43 3.98 34.88
C ASN A 257 46.07 2.59 35.01
N VAL A 258 45.41 1.57 34.43
CA VAL A 258 45.87 0.19 34.52
C VAL A 258 47.01 -0.04 33.53
N PHE A 259 48.21 -0.29 34.04
CA PHE A 259 49.37 -0.62 33.22
C PHE A 259 49.35 -2.09 32.79
N ILE A 260 49.58 -2.34 31.49
CA ILE A 260 49.76 -3.67 30.93
C ILE A 260 51.04 -3.76 30.08
N PRO A 261 51.80 -4.87 30.15
CA PRO A 261 52.96 -5.11 29.28
C PRO A 261 52.57 -5.18 27.80
N LYS A 262 53.55 -4.96 26.89
CA LYS A 262 53.29 -5.02 25.43
C LYS A 262 52.82 -6.40 24.98
N GLU A 263 53.28 -7.45 25.66
CA GLU A 263 52.97 -8.85 25.37
C GLU A 263 51.51 -9.20 25.66
N ASN A 264 50.75 -8.34 26.35
CA ASN A 264 49.33 -8.54 26.64
C ASN A 264 48.41 -8.11 25.48
N MET A 265 48.95 -7.51 24.41
CA MET A 265 48.22 -7.23 23.18
C MET A 265 47.92 -8.55 22.43
N ILE A 266 46.68 -8.75 21.99
CA ILE A 266 46.31 -9.91 21.17
C ILE A 266 46.34 -9.51 19.70
N LEU A 267 47.05 -10.30 18.87
CA LEU A 267 47.22 -10.15 17.41
C LEU A 267 47.98 -8.89 16.95
N GLY A 268 47.63 -7.70 17.46
CA GLY A 268 48.24 -6.42 17.11
C GLY A 268 47.29 -5.24 17.25
N GLU A 269 47.84 -4.03 17.24
CA GLU A 269 47.05 -2.80 17.31
C GLU A 269 46.11 -2.65 16.10
N GLY A 270 44.90 -2.17 16.34
CA GLY A 270 43.89 -1.92 15.32
C GLY A 270 43.17 -3.17 14.78
N ARG A 271 43.55 -4.37 15.20
CA ARG A 271 42.94 -5.64 14.74
C ARG A 271 41.86 -6.20 15.67
N GLY A 272 41.34 -5.39 16.58
CA GLY A 272 40.35 -5.81 17.57
C GLY A 272 39.02 -6.27 16.97
N PHE A 273 38.54 -5.63 15.90
CA PHE A 273 37.27 -6.00 15.27
C PHE A 273 37.30 -7.42 14.68
N GLU A 274 38.42 -7.82 14.09
CA GLU A 274 38.64 -9.17 13.56
C GLU A 274 38.54 -10.24 14.65
N ILE A 275 39.19 -9.99 15.79
CA ILE A 275 39.19 -10.90 16.95
C ILE A 275 37.76 -11.09 17.47
N VAL A 276 37.00 -10.00 17.64
CA VAL A 276 35.63 -10.06 18.16
C VAL A 276 34.69 -10.77 17.19
N GLN A 277 34.81 -10.54 15.88
CA GLN A 277 34.02 -11.29 14.89
C GLN A 277 34.38 -12.78 14.88
N GLY A 278 35.66 -13.12 15.03
CA GLY A 278 36.12 -14.50 15.17
C GLY A 278 35.52 -15.21 16.38
N ARG A 279 35.47 -14.52 17.54
CA ARG A 279 34.88 -15.02 18.80
C ARG A 279 33.37 -15.27 18.71
N LEU A 280 32.64 -14.39 18.03
CA LEU A 280 31.17 -14.38 18.08
C LEU A 280 30.49 -15.35 17.08
N GLY A 281 31.20 -15.86 16.07
CA GLY A 281 30.61 -16.72 15.04
C GLY A 281 30.03 -18.03 15.60
N PRO A 282 30.87 -19.00 16.02
CA PRO A 282 30.41 -20.27 16.59
C PRO A 282 29.72 -20.11 17.96
N GLY A 283 30.13 -19.13 18.77
CA GLY A 283 29.52 -18.91 20.09
C GLY A 283 27.99 -18.74 20.05
N ARG A 284 27.47 -18.04 19.02
CA ARG A 284 26.03 -17.78 18.84
C ARG A 284 25.20 -19.06 18.66
N ILE A 285 25.71 -20.04 17.90
CA ILE A 285 24.99 -21.32 17.69
C ILE A 285 24.99 -22.16 18.97
N HIS A 286 26.08 -22.14 19.75
CA HIS A 286 26.17 -22.88 21.01
C HIS A 286 25.22 -22.31 22.07
N HIS A 287 25.11 -20.98 22.15
CA HIS A 287 24.13 -20.30 23.01
C HIS A 287 22.69 -20.59 22.58
N ALA A 288 22.40 -20.52 21.28
CA ALA A 288 21.08 -20.88 20.75
C ALA A 288 20.71 -22.33 21.09
N MET A 289 21.64 -23.27 20.95
CA MET A 289 21.37 -24.67 21.23
C MET A 289 21.17 -24.98 22.73
N ARG A 290 21.95 -24.35 23.61
CA ARG A 290 21.70 -24.45 25.06
C ARG A 290 20.34 -23.89 25.45
N THR A 291 19.90 -22.84 24.77
CA THR A 291 18.58 -22.22 24.98
C THR A 291 17.45 -23.17 24.60
N ILE A 292 17.64 -23.99 23.57
CA ILE A 292 16.72 -25.08 23.21
C ILE A 292 16.68 -26.14 24.32
N GLY A 293 17.83 -26.50 24.90
CA GLY A 293 17.90 -27.37 26.08
C GLY A 293 17.10 -26.85 27.28
N VAL A 294 17.14 -25.54 27.52
CA VAL A 294 16.31 -24.87 28.54
C VAL A 294 14.82 -24.98 28.19
N ALA A 295 14.45 -24.77 26.92
CA ALA A 295 13.06 -24.89 26.46
C ALA A 295 12.51 -26.32 26.62
N GLU A 296 13.32 -27.35 26.31
CA GLU A 296 12.96 -28.76 26.55
C GLU A 296 12.70 -29.02 28.03
N ARG A 297 13.57 -28.53 28.92
CA ARG A 297 13.34 -28.68 30.36
C ARG A 297 12.09 -27.93 30.84
N ALA A 298 11.81 -26.75 30.27
CA ALA A 298 10.59 -26.01 30.59
C ALA A 298 9.34 -26.77 30.14
N LEU A 299 9.39 -27.42 28.97
CA LEU A 299 8.32 -28.28 28.47
C LEU A 299 8.13 -29.53 29.35
N ASP A 300 9.21 -30.20 29.75
CA ASP A 300 9.16 -31.34 30.69
C ASP A 300 8.51 -30.93 32.02
N THR A 301 8.89 -29.76 32.54
CA THR A 301 8.33 -29.18 33.77
C THR A 301 6.84 -28.87 33.60
N MET A 302 6.44 -28.32 32.45
CA MET A 302 5.03 -28.09 32.11
C MET A 302 4.24 -29.41 32.05
N LEU A 303 4.76 -30.44 31.38
CA LEU A 303 4.12 -31.75 31.29
C LEU A 303 3.93 -32.38 32.67
N GLY A 304 4.96 -32.38 33.51
CA GLY A 304 4.88 -32.87 34.88
C GLY A 304 3.79 -32.16 35.70
N ARG A 305 3.63 -30.85 35.52
CA ARG A 305 2.59 -30.06 36.20
C ARG A 305 1.18 -30.35 35.67
N VAL A 306 1.04 -30.47 34.35
CA VAL A 306 -0.25 -30.69 33.69
C VAL A 306 -0.80 -32.08 34.00
N ILE A 307 0.06 -33.08 34.13
CA ILE A 307 -0.32 -34.44 34.53
C ILE A 307 -0.69 -34.50 36.02
N SER A 308 0.08 -33.86 36.90
CA SER A 308 -0.12 -33.95 38.35
C SER A 308 -1.30 -33.11 38.87
N ARG A 309 -1.67 -32.02 38.19
CA ARG A 309 -2.72 -31.09 38.65
C ARG A 309 -4.09 -31.48 38.12
N LYS A 310 -5.10 -31.47 39.00
CA LYS A 310 -6.52 -31.57 38.63
C LYS A 310 -7.22 -30.23 38.83
N VAL A 311 -8.10 -29.85 37.90
CA VAL A 311 -8.97 -28.67 37.98
C VAL A 311 -10.39 -29.16 37.72
N GLN A 312 -11.34 -28.82 38.61
CA GLN A 312 -12.73 -29.32 38.53
C GLN A 312 -12.82 -30.86 38.39
N ASN A 313 -12.00 -31.58 39.17
CA ASN A 313 -11.87 -33.05 39.16
C ASN A 313 -11.37 -33.68 37.86
N LYS A 314 -10.99 -32.90 36.84
CA LYS A 314 -10.35 -33.40 35.62
C LYS A 314 -8.85 -33.07 35.62
N PRO A 315 -7.97 -33.97 35.12
CA PRO A 315 -6.57 -33.64 34.87
C PRO A 315 -6.46 -32.40 33.98
N LEU A 316 -5.51 -31.51 34.28
CA LEU A 316 -5.26 -30.33 33.45
C LEU A 316 -4.86 -30.72 32.01
N ALA A 317 -4.34 -31.95 31.84
CA ALA A 317 -4.04 -32.56 30.55
C ALA A 317 -5.27 -32.70 29.61
N GLU A 318 -6.49 -32.75 30.15
CA GLU A 318 -7.71 -32.84 29.34
C GLU A 318 -8.17 -31.47 28.79
N ASN A 319 -7.55 -30.38 29.23
CA ASN A 319 -7.89 -29.04 28.74
C ASN A 319 -7.31 -28.80 27.34
N ARG A 320 -8.20 -28.54 26.38
CA ARG A 320 -7.84 -28.31 24.96
C ARG A 320 -6.79 -27.21 24.77
N VAL A 321 -6.87 -26.12 25.54
CA VAL A 321 -5.93 -24.98 25.42
C VAL A 321 -4.52 -25.42 25.84
N ILE A 322 -4.42 -26.24 26.89
CA ILE A 322 -3.13 -26.73 27.39
C ILE A 322 -2.49 -27.72 26.41
N LEU A 323 -3.30 -28.61 25.81
CA LEU A 323 -2.83 -29.51 24.76
C LEU A 323 -2.32 -28.75 23.52
N GLU A 324 -3.03 -27.68 23.13
CA GLU A 324 -2.59 -26.80 22.05
C GLU A 324 -1.25 -26.10 22.38
N TRP A 325 -1.06 -25.65 23.63
CA TRP A 325 0.20 -25.06 24.08
C TRP A 325 1.35 -26.06 24.07
N ILE A 326 1.12 -27.31 24.48
CA ILE A 326 2.12 -28.39 24.40
C ILE A 326 2.52 -28.62 22.94
N ALA A 327 1.54 -28.74 22.04
CA ALA A 327 1.80 -28.93 20.61
C ALA A 327 2.59 -27.77 19.99
N LYS A 328 2.17 -26.52 20.25
CA LYS A 328 2.88 -25.31 19.81
C LYS A 328 4.31 -25.25 20.33
N SER A 329 4.51 -25.59 21.61
CA SER A 329 5.84 -25.60 22.22
C SER A 329 6.77 -26.64 21.59
N ARG A 330 6.25 -27.84 21.28
CA ARG A 330 7.02 -28.88 20.58
C ARG A 330 7.43 -28.43 19.17
N ILE A 331 6.50 -27.86 18.39
CA ILE A 331 6.78 -27.33 17.06
C ILE A 331 7.86 -26.24 17.11
N GLU A 332 7.73 -25.27 18.02
CA GLU A 332 8.68 -24.17 18.16
C GLU A 332 10.09 -24.65 18.54
N ILE A 333 10.19 -25.65 19.43
CA ILE A 333 11.46 -26.28 19.81
C ILE A 333 12.10 -26.98 18.61
N ASP A 334 11.34 -27.80 17.88
CA ASP A 334 11.88 -28.59 16.78
C ASP A 334 12.31 -27.70 15.59
N VAL A 335 11.55 -26.64 15.30
CA VAL A 335 11.93 -25.62 14.30
C VAL A 335 13.24 -24.92 14.71
N ALA A 336 13.36 -24.52 15.99
CA ALA A 336 14.59 -23.90 16.48
C ALA A 336 15.78 -24.87 16.39
N ARG A 337 15.58 -26.15 16.74
CA ARG A 337 16.62 -27.19 16.66
C ARG A 337 17.12 -27.35 15.23
N HIS A 338 16.21 -27.51 14.27
CA HIS A 338 16.59 -27.66 12.86
C HIS A 338 17.37 -26.44 12.33
N LEU A 339 16.94 -25.24 12.69
CA LEU A 339 17.59 -24.00 12.25
C LEU A 339 19.03 -23.88 12.79
N VAL A 340 19.25 -24.23 14.07
CA VAL A 340 20.58 -24.21 14.69
C VAL A 340 21.47 -25.31 14.11
N LEU A 341 20.95 -26.52 13.92
CA LEU A 341 21.70 -27.64 13.35
C LEU A 341 22.09 -27.39 11.88
N ASP A 342 21.22 -26.79 11.07
CA ASP A 342 21.55 -26.38 9.69
C ASP A 342 22.67 -25.32 9.69
N ALA A 343 22.58 -24.32 10.59
CA ALA A 343 23.63 -23.32 10.75
C ALA A 343 24.98 -23.96 11.15
N ALA A 344 24.97 -24.88 12.11
CA ALA A 344 26.17 -25.60 12.55
C ALA A 344 26.78 -26.45 11.43
N HIS A 345 25.95 -27.15 10.66
CA HIS A 345 26.41 -27.94 9.52
C HIS A 345 27.03 -27.06 8.42
N LYS A 346 26.43 -25.91 8.12
CA LYS A 346 26.97 -24.94 7.15
C LYS A 346 28.28 -24.30 7.61
N ILE A 347 28.45 -24.08 8.91
CA ILE A 347 29.73 -23.65 9.48
C ILE A 347 30.82 -24.70 9.21
N ASP A 348 30.52 -25.98 9.45
CA ASP A 348 31.48 -27.06 9.24
C ASP A 348 31.87 -27.25 7.75
N LEU A 349 30.98 -26.92 6.81
CA LEU A 349 31.25 -27.03 5.36
C LEU A 349 31.95 -25.80 4.77
N TYR A 350 31.51 -24.60 5.14
CA TYR A 350 31.87 -23.35 4.44
C TYR A 350 32.54 -22.31 5.33
N GLY A 351 32.63 -22.56 6.63
CA GLY A 351 33.13 -21.63 7.63
C GLY A 351 32.09 -20.59 8.09
N ALA A 352 32.28 -20.06 9.31
CA ALA A 352 31.34 -19.13 9.94
C ALA A 352 31.12 -17.82 9.16
N ALA A 353 32.11 -17.37 8.38
CA ALA A 353 31.98 -16.14 7.60
C ALA A 353 30.97 -16.26 6.44
N LYS A 354 30.81 -17.47 5.87
CA LYS A 354 29.85 -17.75 4.78
C LYS A 354 28.47 -18.13 5.32
N ALA A 355 28.39 -18.74 6.50
CA ALA A 355 27.14 -19.13 7.17
C ALA A 355 26.50 -18.00 8.03
N LYS A 356 26.89 -16.73 7.83
CA LYS A 356 26.42 -15.60 8.65
C LYS A 356 24.90 -15.46 8.69
N LYS A 357 24.23 -15.74 7.56
CA LYS A 357 22.78 -15.63 7.42
C LYS A 357 22.08 -16.62 8.36
N GLU A 358 22.47 -17.89 8.30
CA GLU A 358 21.90 -18.96 9.11
C GLU A 358 22.19 -18.77 10.59
N ILE A 359 23.40 -18.33 10.94
CA ILE A 359 23.77 -17.98 12.32
C ILE A 359 22.86 -16.86 12.86
N ALA A 360 22.61 -15.82 12.07
CA ALA A 360 21.73 -14.71 12.46
C ALA A 360 20.28 -15.19 12.67
N MET A 361 19.75 -16.00 11.75
CA MET A 361 18.40 -16.56 11.89
C MET A 361 18.26 -17.42 13.15
N ALA A 362 19.22 -18.32 13.38
CA ALA A 362 19.26 -19.19 14.56
C ALA A 362 19.34 -18.39 15.87
N LYS A 363 20.21 -17.38 15.92
CA LYS A 363 20.40 -16.51 17.09
C LYS A 363 19.12 -15.75 17.46
N VAL A 364 18.37 -15.26 16.48
CA VAL A 364 17.14 -14.48 16.74
C VAL A 364 15.99 -15.40 17.12
N TYR A 365 15.80 -16.50 16.38
CA TYR A 365 14.63 -17.35 16.55
C TYR A 365 14.69 -18.21 17.83
N ALA A 366 15.83 -18.84 18.13
CA ALA A 366 15.91 -19.81 19.24
C ALA A 366 15.58 -19.22 20.63
N PRO A 367 16.10 -18.04 21.03
CA PRO A 367 15.71 -17.41 22.30
C PRO A 367 14.24 -16.95 22.31
N SER A 368 13.73 -16.46 21.17
CA SER A 368 12.33 -16.03 21.05
C SER A 368 11.35 -17.21 21.22
N ALA A 369 11.64 -18.34 20.57
CA ALA A 369 10.89 -19.58 20.72
C ALA A 369 10.95 -20.09 22.16
N ALA A 370 12.14 -20.16 22.76
CA ALA A 370 12.31 -20.62 24.14
C ALA A 370 11.53 -19.75 25.15
N LEU A 371 11.52 -18.42 25.00
CA LEU A 371 10.73 -17.54 25.87
C LEU A 371 9.23 -17.85 25.81
N LYS A 372 8.68 -18.12 24.63
CA LYS A 372 7.26 -18.50 24.47
C LYS A 372 6.95 -19.82 25.16
N VAL A 373 7.84 -20.80 25.05
CA VAL A 373 7.69 -22.10 25.72
C VAL A 373 7.75 -21.94 27.24
N ILE A 374 8.73 -21.18 27.75
CA ILE A 374 8.88 -20.92 29.18
C ILE A 374 7.67 -20.16 29.72
N ASP A 375 7.17 -19.16 28.99
CA ASP A 375 5.99 -18.37 29.39
C ASP A 375 4.73 -19.24 29.52
N ARG A 376 4.47 -20.13 28.54
CA ARG A 376 3.39 -21.13 28.64
C ARG A 376 3.57 -22.07 29.83
N ALA A 377 4.81 -22.48 30.11
CA ALA A 377 5.12 -23.31 31.27
C ALA A 377 4.84 -22.55 32.59
N ILE A 378 5.22 -21.27 32.69
CA ILE A 378 4.91 -20.40 33.83
C ILE A 378 3.40 -20.32 34.02
N GLN A 379 2.65 -20.06 32.94
CA GLN A 379 1.20 -19.96 32.98
C GLN A 379 0.52 -21.26 33.44
N ALA A 380 1.01 -22.43 33.01
CA ALA A 380 0.52 -23.72 33.47
C ALA A 380 0.75 -23.96 34.98
N HIS A 381 1.80 -23.35 35.54
CA HIS A 381 2.11 -23.40 36.98
C HIS A 381 1.34 -22.34 37.78
N GLY A 382 0.88 -21.26 37.16
CA GLY A 382 0.28 -20.10 37.82
C GLY A 382 1.31 -19.33 38.65
N ALA A 383 0.92 -18.82 39.83
CA ALA A 383 1.82 -18.07 40.70
C ALA A 383 3.11 -18.83 41.10
N MET A 384 3.06 -20.16 41.17
CA MET A 384 4.23 -21.01 41.44
C MET A 384 5.29 -20.93 40.32
N GLY A 385 4.88 -20.63 39.08
CA GLY A 385 5.79 -20.51 37.94
C GLY A 385 6.67 -19.26 37.98
N VAL A 386 6.21 -18.20 38.66
CA VAL A 386 7.01 -16.98 38.90
C VAL A 386 7.77 -17.01 40.23
N GLY A 387 7.50 -18.02 41.07
CA GLY A 387 8.14 -18.20 42.37
C GLY A 387 9.48 -18.98 42.31
N PRO A 388 10.17 -19.08 43.46
CA PRO A 388 11.45 -19.80 43.56
C PRO A 388 11.32 -21.33 43.52
N ASP A 389 10.10 -21.86 43.70
CA ASP A 389 9.82 -23.30 43.73
C ASP A 389 10.07 -24.00 42.38
N THR A 390 10.06 -23.22 41.29
CA THR A 390 10.36 -23.72 39.94
C THR A 390 11.54 -22.95 39.34
N PRO A 391 12.33 -23.58 38.45
CA PRO A 391 13.42 -22.88 37.79
C PRO A 391 12.94 -21.91 36.70
N LEU A 392 11.65 -21.91 36.35
CA LEU A 392 11.08 -21.25 35.18
C LEU A 392 11.33 -19.73 35.16
N ALA A 393 11.15 -19.05 36.29
CA ALA A 393 11.39 -17.61 36.39
C ALA A 393 12.86 -17.24 36.11
N SER A 394 13.81 -18.02 36.65
CA SER A 394 15.24 -17.84 36.38
C SER A 394 15.62 -18.19 34.93
N MET A 395 14.96 -19.19 34.34
CA MET A 395 15.14 -19.55 32.93
C MET A 395 14.67 -18.41 32.03
N TYR A 396 13.50 -17.84 32.30
CA TYR A 396 12.96 -16.70 31.55
C TYR A 396 13.91 -15.50 31.59
N ALA A 397 14.35 -15.10 32.79
CA ALA A 397 15.27 -13.97 32.99
C ALA A 397 16.55 -14.15 32.18
N ASN A 398 17.20 -15.31 32.29
CA ASN A 398 18.45 -15.61 31.59
C ASN A 398 18.24 -15.67 30.06
N THR A 399 17.22 -16.36 29.58
CA THR A 399 16.94 -16.46 28.14
C THR A 399 16.61 -15.09 27.53
N ARG A 400 15.93 -14.20 28.28
CA ARG A 400 15.61 -12.85 27.81
C ARG A 400 16.87 -12.02 27.55
N THR A 401 17.93 -12.21 28.33
CA THR A 401 19.21 -11.52 28.11
C THR A 401 19.90 -11.94 26.81
N LEU A 402 19.70 -13.17 26.34
CA LEU A 402 20.35 -13.68 25.12
C LEU A 402 19.84 -13.01 23.84
N ARG A 403 18.67 -12.36 23.87
CA ARG A 403 18.19 -11.50 22.77
C ARG A 403 19.06 -10.25 22.61
N ILE A 404 19.76 -9.83 23.66
CA ILE A 404 20.62 -8.64 23.71
C ILE A 404 22.10 -9.04 23.64
N ALA A 405 22.48 -10.14 24.29
CA ALA A 405 23.84 -10.65 24.30
C ALA A 405 24.31 -11.11 22.90
N ASP A 406 25.62 -11.07 22.67
CA ASP A 406 26.28 -11.40 21.39
C ASP A 406 25.76 -10.61 20.17
N GLY A 407 25.19 -9.44 20.42
CA GLY A 407 24.59 -8.50 19.47
C GLY A 407 23.06 -8.49 19.57
N PRO A 408 22.38 -7.33 19.63
CA PRO A 408 20.92 -7.28 19.75
C PRO A 408 20.23 -7.90 18.51
N ASP A 409 19.05 -8.49 18.71
CA ASP A 409 18.26 -9.12 17.63
C ASP A 409 18.03 -8.16 16.46
N GLU A 410 17.80 -6.87 16.73
CA GLU A 410 17.49 -5.83 15.76
C GLU A 410 18.64 -5.65 14.75
N VAL A 411 19.90 -5.75 15.20
CA VAL A 411 21.07 -5.67 14.32
C VAL A 411 21.12 -6.88 13.38
N HIS A 412 20.77 -8.07 13.87
CA HIS A 412 20.73 -9.28 13.06
C HIS A 412 19.57 -9.27 12.06
N LEU A 413 18.40 -8.80 12.47
CA LEU A 413 17.24 -8.61 11.60
C LEU A 413 17.51 -7.56 10.51
N PHE A 414 18.13 -6.44 10.87
CA PHE A 414 18.54 -5.42 9.91
C PHE A 414 19.56 -5.97 8.89
N GLN A 415 20.58 -6.69 9.35
CA GLN A 415 21.57 -7.33 8.47
C GLN A 415 20.92 -8.35 7.54
N LEU A 416 19.99 -9.16 8.07
CA LEU A 416 19.25 -10.13 7.28
C LEU A 416 18.40 -9.43 6.21
N GLY A 417 17.60 -8.44 6.61
CA GLY A 417 16.76 -7.64 5.70
C GLY A 417 17.58 -6.95 4.60
N ARG A 418 18.69 -6.31 4.97
CA ARG A 418 19.63 -5.72 4.00
C ARG A 418 20.19 -6.76 3.04
N SER A 419 20.61 -7.93 3.54
CA SER A 419 21.17 -9.00 2.71
C SER A 419 20.16 -9.68 1.78
N GLU A 420 18.87 -9.58 2.11
CA GLU A 420 17.77 -10.06 1.27
C GLU A 420 17.40 -9.06 0.16
N GLY A 421 17.62 -7.76 0.39
CA GLY A 421 17.39 -6.69 -0.59
C GLY A 421 18.54 -6.45 -1.58
N GLU A 422 19.74 -6.98 -1.34
CA GLU A 422 20.89 -6.81 -2.25
C GLU A 422 20.79 -7.74 -3.48
N GLU A 423 20.40 -7.18 -4.64
CA GLU A 423 20.50 -7.83 -5.95
C GLU A 423 21.99 -7.92 -6.38
N ARG A 424 22.48 -9.12 -6.74
CA ARG A 424 23.85 -9.32 -7.26
C ARG A 424 23.78 -9.79 -8.71
N TYR A 425 24.60 -9.19 -9.56
CA TYR A 425 24.69 -9.52 -10.97
C TYR A 425 26.09 -10.01 -11.31
N GLY A 426 26.19 -10.99 -12.19
CA GLY A 426 27.46 -11.48 -12.73
C GLY A 426 27.75 -10.92 -14.12
N GLY A 427 29.03 -10.82 -14.45
CA GLY A 427 29.49 -10.40 -15.77
C GLY A 427 30.94 -10.77 -16.00
N VAL A 428 31.35 -10.86 -17.27
CA VAL A 428 32.76 -11.11 -17.64
C VAL A 428 33.50 -9.79 -17.67
N ALA A 429 34.59 -9.68 -16.90
CA ALA A 429 35.46 -8.52 -16.89
C ALA A 429 36.53 -8.63 -17.99
N TRP A 430 36.68 -7.58 -18.79
CA TRP A 430 37.74 -7.44 -19.80
C TRP A 430 38.62 -6.23 -19.46
N PRO A 431 39.94 -6.29 -19.71
CA PRO A 431 40.80 -5.13 -19.57
C PRO A 431 40.35 -4.04 -20.56
N SER A 432 40.07 -2.84 -20.05
CA SER A 432 39.77 -1.66 -20.86
C SER A 432 41.03 -0.85 -21.10
N PHE A 433 41.23 -0.42 -22.34
CA PHE A 433 42.35 0.44 -22.73
C PHE A 433 42.04 1.94 -22.62
N THR A 434 40.78 2.30 -22.35
CA THR A 434 40.27 3.68 -22.33
C THR A 434 39.88 4.17 -20.93
N ALA A 435 39.63 3.27 -19.97
CA ALA A 435 39.22 3.63 -18.61
C ALA A 435 40.43 3.97 -17.72
N LYS A 436 40.30 4.94 -16.81
CA LYS A 436 41.34 5.29 -15.84
C LYS A 436 41.43 4.23 -14.72
N PRO A 437 42.53 4.17 -13.95
CA PRO A 437 42.61 3.31 -12.76
C PRO A 437 41.47 3.60 -11.78
N LYS A 438 40.77 2.55 -11.33
CA LYS A 438 39.55 2.58 -10.48
C LYS A 438 38.23 2.99 -11.18
N GLU A 439 38.21 3.11 -12.51
CA GLU A 439 36.98 3.26 -13.29
C GLU A 439 36.58 1.93 -13.96
N ILE A 440 35.27 1.68 -14.07
CA ILE A 440 34.72 0.51 -14.76
C ILE A 440 33.82 1.02 -15.88
N GLN A 441 34.07 0.56 -17.09
CA GLN A 441 33.22 0.86 -18.24
C GLN A 441 32.14 -0.21 -18.37
N LEU A 442 30.88 0.20 -18.21
CA LEU A 442 29.72 -0.67 -18.34
C LEU A 442 28.95 -0.31 -19.61
N ASN A 443 28.43 -1.33 -20.31
CA ASN A 443 27.49 -1.12 -21.41
C ASN A 443 26.13 -0.65 -20.85
N GLY A 444 25.36 0.14 -21.63
CA GLY A 444 24.07 0.70 -21.22
C GLY A 444 23.04 -0.35 -20.77
N ILE A 445 23.04 -1.54 -21.39
CA ILE A 445 22.18 -2.67 -21.02
C ILE A 445 22.59 -3.26 -19.67
N ILE A 446 23.89 -3.45 -19.44
CA ILE A 446 24.41 -3.96 -18.17
C ILE A 446 24.14 -2.94 -17.05
N ARG A 447 24.24 -1.65 -17.35
CA ARG A 447 23.87 -0.56 -16.43
C ARG A 447 22.37 -0.57 -16.09
N SER A 448 21.50 -0.80 -17.09
CA SER A 448 20.05 -0.97 -16.90
C SER A 448 19.75 -2.17 -16.00
N ASN A 449 20.36 -3.31 -16.30
CA ASN A 449 20.23 -4.53 -15.50
C ASN A 449 20.70 -4.33 -14.06
N LEU A 450 21.83 -3.64 -13.85
CA LEU A 450 22.39 -3.31 -12.52
C LEU A 450 21.65 -2.19 -11.77
N LYS A 451 20.73 -1.47 -12.44
CA LYS A 451 20.06 -0.25 -11.94
C LYS A 451 21.02 0.82 -11.41
N CYS A 452 22.24 0.91 -11.96
CA CYS A 452 23.26 1.84 -11.47
C CYS A 452 23.32 3.15 -12.30
N LYS A 453 23.60 4.27 -11.63
CA LYS A 453 23.78 5.59 -12.28
C LYS A 453 25.23 5.81 -12.72
N ILE A 454 25.43 6.72 -13.67
CA ILE A 454 26.79 7.13 -14.09
C ILE A 454 27.49 7.80 -12.90
N GLY A 455 28.69 7.33 -12.54
CA GLY A 455 29.48 7.85 -11.42
C GLY A 455 29.19 7.20 -10.06
N GLU A 456 28.29 6.21 -10.01
CA GLU A 456 27.98 5.48 -8.78
C GLU A 456 29.10 4.49 -8.40
N LYS A 457 29.35 4.32 -7.09
CA LYS A 457 30.37 3.39 -6.58
C LYS A 457 29.80 1.97 -6.53
N VAL A 458 30.32 1.08 -7.38
CA VAL A 458 29.96 -0.35 -7.40
C VAL A 458 31.00 -1.20 -6.67
N LYS A 459 30.56 -2.28 -5.99
CA LYS A 459 31.47 -3.28 -5.41
C LYS A 459 31.69 -4.42 -6.42
N VAL A 460 32.94 -4.64 -6.80
CA VAL A 460 33.33 -5.74 -7.70
C VAL A 460 34.05 -6.82 -6.90
N GLY A 461 33.71 -8.08 -7.17
CA GLY A 461 34.38 -9.25 -6.59
C GLY A 461 34.49 -10.37 -7.62
N SER A 462 35.53 -11.21 -7.49
CA SER A 462 35.68 -12.39 -8.33
C SER A 462 34.66 -13.47 -7.95
N ILE A 463 34.06 -14.11 -8.95
CA ILE A 463 33.11 -15.21 -8.75
C ILE A 463 33.91 -16.49 -8.50
N THR A 464 33.82 -17.03 -7.28
CA THR A 464 34.43 -18.32 -6.90
C THR A 464 33.45 -19.49 -6.90
N GLU A 465 32.16 -19.21 -7.15
CA GLU A 465 31.10 -20.23 -7.21
C GLU A 465 31.17 -21.01 -8.53
N LYS A 466 30.77 -22.29 -8.51
CA LYS A 466 30.78 -23.14 -9.70
C LYS A 466 29.74 -22.62 -10.69
N ILE A 467 30.20 -22.21 -11.88
CA ILE A 467 29.34 -21.83 -13.00
C ILE A 467 28.72 -23.10 -13.59
N ILE A 468 27.40 -23.13 -13.65
CA ILE A 468 26.63 -24.27 -14.17
C ILE A 468 26.20 -23.95 -15.62
N VAL A 469 26.17 -24.94 -16.51
CA VAL A 469 25.66 -24.76 -17.87
C VAL A 469 24.16 -25.04 -17.86
N SER A 470 23.36 -24.02 -18.18
CA SER A 470 21.90 -24.14 -18.18
C SER A 470 21.45 -25.12 -19.26
N LYS A 471 20.49 -26.00 -18.93
CA LYS A 471 19.91 -26.97 -19.88
C LYS A 471 18.84 -26.34 -20.76
N THR A 472 18.04 -25.45 -20.18
CA THR A 472 16.81 -24.91 -20.77
C THR A 472 16.59 -23.49 -20.25
N ILE A 473 16.28 -22.57 -21.17
CA ILE A 473 16.09 -21.14 -20.89
C ILE A 473 14.86 -20.66 -21.64
N GLU A 474 13.98 -19.95 -20.94
CA GLU A 474 12.83 -19.29 -21.53
C GLU A 474 13.12 -17.81 -21.77
N VAL A 475 12.91 -17.37 -23.00
CA VAL A 475 13.16 -15.99 -23.44
C VAL A 475 11.86 -15.34 -23.89
N GLU A 476 11.74 -14.06 -23.59
CA GLU A 476 10.64 -13.16 -23.99
C GLU A 476 11.20 -12.00 -24.80
N LEU A 477 10.54 -11.64 -25.91
CA LEU A 477 10.86 -10.44 -26.69
C LEU A 477 10.19 -9.23 -26.03
N LEU A 478 10.95 -8.15 -25.81
CA LEU A 478 10.42 -6.89 -25.27
C LEU A 478 9.96 -5.94 -26.37
N ASP A 479 10.55 -6.03 -27.58
CA ASP A 479 10.21 -5.20 -28.72
C ASP A 479 9.21 -5.93 -29.65
N ASN A 480 7.97 -5.39 -29.72
CA ASN A 480 6.82 -5.81 -30.55
C ASN A 480 6.08 -7.10 -30.12
N GLU A 481 4.87 -6.91 -29.56
CA GLU A 481 3.95 -8.00 -29.14
C GLU A 481 3.37 -8.85 -30.30
N GLN A 482 3.72 -8.58 -31.57
CA GLN A 482 3.19 -9.30 -32.74
C GLN A 482 4.19 -10.26 -33.41
N MET A 483 5.44 -10.35 -32.95
CA MET A 483 6.41 -11.27 -33.55
C MET A 483 6.39 -12.63 -32.85
N VAL A 484 5.75 -13.63 -33.46
CA VAL A 484 5.81 -15.02 -33.00
C VAL A 484 7.25 -15.53 -33.15
N LEU A 485 7.85 -16.03 -32.06
CA LEU A 485 9.19 -16.62 -32.09
C LEU A 485 9.17 -17.93 -32.90
N ASN A 486 9.41 -17.83 -34.21
CA ASN A 486 9.60 -19.00 -35.05
C ASN A 486 10.89 -19.75 -34.67
N ALA A 487 10.94 -21.07 -34.91
CA ALA A 487 12.08 -21.92 -34.58
C ALA A 487 13.45 -21.38 -35.10
N LYS A 488 13.46 -20.73 -36.28
CA LYS A 488 14.66 -20.08 -36.84
C LYS A 488 15.16 -18.87 -36.03
N VAL A 489 14.27 -18.12 -35.40
CA VAL A 489 14.63 -16.96 -34.55
C VAL A 489 15.19 -17.45 -33.22
N LEU A 490 14.62 -18.51 -32.64
CA LEU A 490 15.13 -19.16 -31.44
C LEU A 490 16.53 -19.76 -31.65
N GLU A 491 16.78 -20.39 -32.82
CA GLU A 491 18.13 -20.85 -33.17
C GLU A 491 19.12 -19.69 -33.35
N ARG A 492 18.68 -18.55 -33.91
CA ARG A 492 19.55 -17.38 -34.05
C ARG A 492 19.87 -16.71 -32.72
N ILE A 493 18.89 -16.64 -31.82
CA ILE A 493 19.09 -16.21 -30.43
C ILE A 493 20.09 -17.13 -29.74
N LYS A 494 19.97 -18.45 -29.94
CA LYS A 494 20.92 -19.43 -29.42
C LYS A 494 22.33 -19.24 -29.98
N GLU A 495 22.50 -19.00 -31.28
CA GLU A 495 23.81 -18.70 -31.89
C GLU A 495 24.43 -17.41 -31.36
N GLU A 496 23.65 -16.35 -31.18
CA GLU A 496 24.16 -15.08 -30.62
C GLU A 496 24.51 -15.23 -29.13
N LEU A 497 23.68 -15.94 -28.36
CA LEU A 497 23.94 -16.25 -26.95
C LEU A 497 25.12 -17.21 -26.76
N SER A 498 25.43 -18.09 -27.73
CA SER A 498 26.60 -18.97 -27.67
C SER A 498 27.89 -18.26 -28.12
N LYS A 499 27.82 -17.40 -29.14
CA LYS A 499 28.95 -16.56 -29.59
C LYS A 499 29.30 -15.49 -28.56
N SER A 500 28.30 -14.91 -27.91
CA SER A 500 28.48 -14.13 -26.70
C SER A 500 28.72 -15.09 -25.54
N LEU A 501 29.96 -15.52 -25.34
CA LEU A 501 30.53 -16.13 -24.11
C LEU A 501 30.31 -15.28 -22.82
N ARG A 502 29.27 -14.46 -22.73
CA ARG A 502 29.22 -13.16 -22.04
C ARG A 502 28.13 -13.03 -20.96
N ILE A 503 27.27 -14.02 -20.73
CA ILE A 503 26.15 -13.84 -19.79
C ILE A 503 26.23 -14.88 -18.67
N LEU A 504 26.61 -14.41 -17.48
CA LEU A 504 26.57 -15.15 -16.21
C LEU A 504 25.58 -14.42 -15.29
N VAL A 505 24.32 -14.84 -15.26
CA VAL A 505 23.32 -14.23 -14.36
C VAL A 505 23.29 -15.01 -13.06
N TRP A 506 23.44 -14.33 -11.91
CA TRP A 506 23.23 -14.96 -10.61
C TRP A 506 21.83 -14.73 -10.11
N ILE A 507 21.16 -15.81 -9.74
CA ILE A 507 19.83 -15.75 -9.17
C ILE A 507 19.91 -16.28 -7.73
N LYS A 508 19.60 -15.44 -6.74
CA LYS A 508 19.59 -15.87 -5.32
C LYS A 508 18.29 -16.56 -4.91
N ARG A 509 17.20 -16.35 -5.65
CA ARG A 509 15.86 -16.88 -5.37
C ARG A 509 15.22 -17.38 -6.66
N PRO A 510 14.44 -18.46 -6.68
CA PRO A 510 13.54 -18.77 -7.78
C PRO A 510 12.41 -17.72 -7.77
N VAL A 511 12.73 -16.48 -8.09
CA VAL A 511 11.76 -15.52 -8.58
C VAL A 511 11.50 -15.99 -10.00
N LEU A 512 10.25 -16.30 -10.29
CA LEU A 512 9.74 -16.73 -11.59
C LEU A 512 10.09 -15.80 -12.78
N ASN A 513 10.79 -14.69 -12.53
CA ASN A 513 11.22 -13.71 -13.52
C ASN A 513 12.69 -13.33 -13.24
N THR A 514 13.64 -13.92 -13.95
CA THR A 514 14.85 -13.16 -14.27
C THR A 514 14.43 -11.95 -15.09
N ASN A 515 14.89 -10.76 -14.74
CA ASN A 515 14.70 -9.56 -15.56
C ASN A 515 16.04 -9.16 -16.19
N TYR A 516 16.75 -10.14 -16.76
CA TYR A 516 18.00 -9.86 -17.44
C TYR A 516 17.71 -9.51 -18.90
N GLU A 517 17.85 -8.22 -19.24
CA GLU A 517 17.67 -7.71 -20.59
C GLU A 517 18.98 -7.92 -21.40
N PHE A 518 18.86 -8.36 -22.64
CA PHE A 518 19.97 -8.49 -23.59
C PHE A 518 19.52 -8.07 -24.99
N GLU A 519 20.47 -7.57 -25.79
CA GLU A 519 20.21 -7.12 -27.16
C GLU A 519 20.80 -8.14 -28.15
N PHE A 520 20.06 -8.46 -29.20
CA PHE A 520 20.54 -9.27 -30.32
C PHE A 520 20.13 -8.65 -31.66
N SER A 521 20.88 -8.96 -32.72
CA SER A 521 20.63 -8.39 -34.06
C SER A 521 19.93 -9.40 -34.96
N LEU A 522 18.78 -9.02 -35.50
CA LEU A 522 18.01 -9.82 -36.47
C LEU A 522 17.76 -8.98 -37.73
N GLY A 523 18.34 -9.38 -38.86
CA GLY A 523 18.15 -8.70 -40.15
C GLY A 523 18.60 -7.23 -40.17
N GLY A 524 19.60 -6.86 -39.36
CA GLY A 524 20.10 -5.47 -39.26
C GLY A 524 19.33 -4.59 -38.26
N LYS A 525 18.23 -5.08 -37.66
CA LYS A 525 17.54 -4.43 -36.54
C LYS A 525 18.03 -5.01 -35.22
N LYS A 526 18.28 -4.14 -34.25
CA LYS A 526 18.60 -4.51 -32.87
C LYS A 526 17.29 -4.72 -32.10
N LEU A 527 17.15 -5.85 -31.43
CA LEU A 527 15.97 -6.22 -30.66
C LEU A 527 16.37 -6.50 -29.21
N LEU A 528 15.57 -6.01 -28.27
CA LEU A 528 15.69 -6.31 -26.85
C LEU A 528 14.88 -7.56 -26.49
N SER A 529 15.54 -8.49 -25.82
CA SER A 529 14.95 -9.68 -25.23
C SER A 529 15.29 -9.79 -23.76
N LYS A 530 14.47 -10.54 -23.05
CA LYS A 530 14.59 -10.78 -21.62
C LYS A 530 14.60 -12.27 -21.36
N ILE A 531 15.55 -12.73 -20.56
CA ILE A 531 15.50 -14.10 -20.05
C ILE A 531 14.48 -14.10 -18.91
N VAL A 532 13.37 -14.83 -19.02
CA VAL A 532 12.30 -14.84 -18.00
C VAL A 532 12.50 -15.94 -16.98
N SER A 533 12.85 -17.13 -17.45
CA SER A 533 13.08 -18.26 -16.56
C SER A 533 14.23 -19.13 -17.07
N SER A 534 14.83 -19.84 -16.13
CA SER A 534 15.81 -20.87 -16.38
C SER A 534 15.42 -22.07 -15.51
N ASP A 535 15.72 -23.28 -15.98
CA ASP A 535 15.56 -24.51 -15.21
C ASP A 535 16.33 -24.50 -13.86
N GLU A 536 17.32 -23.61 -13.71
CA GLU A 536 18.16 -23.55 -12.53
C GLU A 536 17.60 -22.63 -11.44
N LEU A 537 17.33 -23.22 -10.27
CA LEU A 537 16.61 -22.58 -9.16
C LEU A 537 17.45 -21.56 -8.37
N SER A 538 18.78 -21.56 -8.51
CA SER A 538 19.69 -20.58 -7.89
C SER A 538 21.16 -20.79 -8.32
N GLY A 539 21.90 -19.72 -8.63
CA GLY A 539 23.33 -19.77 -8.99
C GLY A 539 23.72 -18.93 -10.22
N TYR A 540 25.01 -18.89 -10.56
CA TYR A 540 25.52 -18.30 -11.81
C TYR A 540 25.46 -19.36 -12.91
N PHE A 541 24.69 -19.11 -13.98
CA PHE A 541 24.60 -20.02 -15.11
C PHE A 541 25.21 -19.45 -16.39
N LYS A 542 25.80 -20.32 -17.21
CA LYS A 542 26.33 -20.05 -18.55
C LYS A 542 25.41 -20.69 -19.59
N ILE A 543 25.26 -20.02 -20.74
CA ILE A 543 24.54 -20.52 -21.92
C ILE A 543 25.59 -21.04 -22.91
N ASP A 544 25.44 -22.28 -23.36
CA ASP A 544 26.30 -22.93 -24.37
C ASP A 544 25.46 -23.53 -25.51
N GLU A 545 26.10 -24.10 -26.53
CA GLU A 545 25.44 -24.74 -27.68
C GLU A 545 24.53 -25.91 -27.29
N THR A 546 24.69 -26.48 -26.09
CA THR A 546 23.87 -27.58 -25.57
C THR A 546 22.57 -27.10 -24.92
N THR A 547 22.44 -25.80 -24.63
CA THR A 547 21.25 -25.21 -24.00
C THR A 547 20.09 -25.12 -25.01
N LYS A 548 18.89 -25.53 -24.60
CA LYS A 548 17.65 -25.33 -25.39
C LYS A 548 17.01 -24.00 -25.02
N VAL A 549 16.73 -23.16 -26.02
CA VAL A 549 16.02 -21.89 -25.85
C VAL A 549 14.54 -22.11 -26.20
N LEU A 550 13.66 -21.82 -25.26
CA LEU A 550 12.22 -21.94 -25.40
C LEU A 550 11.58 -20.53 -25.34
N GLU A 551 10.44 -20.39 -26.00
CA GLU A 551 9.58 -19.22 -25.83
C GLU A 551 8.74 -19.39 -24.56
N ASN A 552 8.71 -18.39 -23.68
CA ASN A 552 7.84 -18.43 -22.51
C ASN A 552 6.37 -18.27 -22.95
N LYS A 553 5.56 -19.34 -22.78
CA LYS A 553 4.13 -19.37 -23.15
C LYS A 553 3.19 -19.18 -21.95
N LEU A 554 3.69 -18.76 -20.79
CA LEU A 554 2.85 -18.57 -19.60
C LEU A 554 1.82 -17.43 -19.79
N PRO A 555 0.58 -17.59 -19.28
CA PRO A 555 -0.40 -16.52 -19.30
C PRO A 555 0.07 -15.40 -18.36
N LYS A 556 0.16 -14.18 -18.90
CA LYS A 556 0.59 -12.96 -18.21
C LYS A 556 -0.13 -12.82 -16.85
N LYS A 557 0.56 -13.06 -15.73
CA LYS A 557 0.19 -12.42 -14.45
C LYS A 557 0.53 -10.96 -14.59
N ILE A 558 -0.49 -10.10 -14.53
CA ILE A 558 -0.40 -8.65 -14.56
C ILE A 558 0.51 -8.19 -13.41
N GLN A 559 1.82 -8.11 -13.66
CA GLN A 559 2.71 -7.25 -12.89
C GLN A 559 2.41 -5.84 -13.36
N GLN A 560 1.85 -5.03 -12.46
CA GLN A 560 1.80 -3.59 -12.62
C GLN A 560 3.22 -3.08 -12.85
N GLY A 561 3.40 -2.43 -14.00
CA GLY A 561 4.66 -1.83 -14.41
C GLY A 561 4.87 -1.96 -15.91
N THR A 562 3.90 -1.48 -16.71
CA THR A 562 4.19 -1.18 -18.11
C THR A 562 5.26 -0.09 -18.13
N LYS A 563 6.37 -0.31 -18.84
CA LYS A 563 7.21 0.78 -19.36
C LYS A 563 6.49 1.47 -20.53
N ASN A 564 5.27 1.94 -20.28
CA ASN A 564 4.60 3.00 -21.03
C ASN A 564 4.36 4.08 -19.97
N GLY A 565 4.88 5.30 -20.17
CA GLY A 565 4.87 6.39 -19.18
C GLY A 565 3.52 6.54 -18.49
N GLY A 566 3.52 6.87 -17.19
CA GLY A 566 2.32 6.86 -16.34
C GLY A 566 1.18 7.70 -16.92
N TYR A 567 1.53 8.81 -17.57
CA TYR A 567 0.58 9.71 -18.23
C TYR A 567 -0.09 9.14 -19.49
N ASN A 568 0.54 8.21 -20.21
CA ASN A 568 -0.03 7.62 -21.43
C ASN A 568 -1.23 6.70 -21.14
N ARG A 569 -1.47 6.37 -19.85
CA ARG A 569 -2.64 5.63 -19.38
C ARG A 569 -3.85 6.53 -19.10
N ILE A 570 -3.70 7.85 -19.20
CA ILE A 570 -4.77 8.83 -18.97
C ILE A 570 -5.20 9.40 -20.32
N GLY A 571 -6.45 9.14 -20.72
CA GLY A 571 -7.07 9.79 -21.87
C GLY A 571 -7.94 10.97 -21.45
N GLY A 572 -8.05 12.01 -22.28
CA GLY A 572 -9.04 13.08 -22.13
C GLY A 572 -8.79 14.12 -21.04
N LEU A 573 -7.71 14.02 -20.24
CA LEU A 573 -7.43 14.92 -19.10
C LEU A 573 -6.14 15.70 -19.24
N SER A 574 -5.68 15.95 -20.47
CA SER A 574 -4.36 16.56 -20.77
C SER A 574 -4.14 17.89 -20.05
N LYS A 575 -5.17 18.77 -20.03
CA LYS A 575 -5.10 20.09 -19.37
C LYS A 575 -4.99 19.97 -17.84
N GLN A 576 -5.76 19.07 -17.25
CA GLN A 576 -5.76 18.85 -15.80
C GLN A 576 -4.45 18.17 -15.37
N VAL A 577 -3.96 17.20 -16.15
CA VAL A 577 -2.67 16.54 -15.92
C VAL A 577 -1.53 17.55 -15.97
N GLU A 578 -1.52 18.49 -16.92
CA GLU A 578 -0.51 19.56 -16.99
C GLU A 578 -0.52 20.44 -15.72
N GLN A 579 -1.69 20.83 -15.22
CA GLN A 579 -1.80 21.60 -13.98
C GLN A 579 -1.27 20.85 -12.75
N VAL A 580 -1.59 19.56 -12.62
CA VAL A 580 -1.06 18.73 -11.53
C VAL A 580 0.44 18.54 -11.67
N ARG A 581 0.92 18.36 -12.91
CA ARG A 581 2.33 18.19 -13.26
C ARG A 581 3.16 19.38 -12.82
N GLU A 582 2.73 20.60 -13.13
CA GLU A 582 3.43 21.82 -12.70
C GLU A 582 3.61 21.89 -11.18
N VAL A 583 2.56 21.54 -10.43
CA VAL A 583 2.57 21.65 -8.97
C VAL A 583 3.39 20.55 -8.31
N VAL A 584 3.42 19.35 -8.88
CA VAL A 584 4.06 18.19 -8.25
C VAL A 584 5.49 18.00 -8.78
N GLU A 585 5.73 18.11 -10.08
CA GLU A 585 7.06 17.88 -10.67
C GLU A 585 8.04 19.02 -10.37
N LEU A 586 7.60 20.29 -10.41
CA LEU A 586 8.52 21.42 -10.20
C LEU A 586 9.17 21.40 -8.81
N PRO A 587 8.43 21.21 -7.69
CA PRO A 587 9.03 21.15 -6.36
C PRO A 587 9.94 19.92 -6.15
N LEU A 588 9.57 18.77 -6.73
CA LEU A 588 10.30 17.52 -6.52
C LEU A 588 11.58 17.44 -7.37
N LEU A 589 11.50 17.79 -8.65
CA LEU A 589 12.62 17.69 -9.60
C LEU A 589 13.54 18.91 -9.59
N LYS A 590 13.00 20.11 -9.33
CA LYS A 590 13.72 21.39 -9.45
C LYS A 590 13.72 22.22 -8.16
N SER A 591 13.85 21.55 -7.00
CA SER A 591 13.84 22.20 -5.68
C SER A 591 14.90 23.32 -5.54
N GLU A 592 16.06 23.16 -6.16
CA GLU A 592 17.15 24.16 -6.12
C GLU A 592 16.76 25.53 -6.70
N ILE A 593 15.81 25.58 -7.63
CA ILE A 593 15.36 26.83 -8.26
C ILE A 593 14.57 27.65 -7.24
N PHE A 594 13.71 26.99 -6.45
CA PHE A 594 12.90 27.63 -5.41
C PHE A 594 13.77 28.18 -4.28
N GLU A 595 14.77 27.41 -3.84
CA GLU A 595 15.71 27.84 -2.79
C GLU A 595 16.57 29.03 -3.26
N LYS A 596 17.07 29.02 -4.50
CA LYS A 596 17.88 30.12 -5.05
C LYS A 596 17.11 31.44 -5.21
N HIS A 597 15.80 31.37 -5.48
CA HIS A 597 14.98 32.56 -5.71
C HIS A 597 14.18 32.98 -4.46
N GLY A 598 14.27 32.23 -3.35
CA GLY A 598 13.53 32.53 -2.12
C GLY A 598 12.01 32.42 -2.25
N ILE A 599 11.53 31.62 -3.23
CA ILE A 599 10.10 31.42 -3.50
C ILE A 599 9.66 30.13 -2.82
N ALA A 600 8.57 30.18 -2.04
CA ALA A 600 8.02 28.97 -1.42
C ALA A 600 7.43 28.03 -2.50
N PRO A 601 7.82 26.74 -2.52
CA PRO A 601 7.22 25.79 -3.45
C PRO A 601 5.77 25.49 -3.05
N PRO A 602 4.87 25.25 -4.02
CA PRO A 602 3.50 24.84 -3.73
C PRO A 602 3.49 23.50 -3.00
N ARG A 603 2.59 23.35 -2.02
CA ARG A 603 2.60 22.23 -1.05
C ARG A 603 1.53 21.19 -1.30
N GLY A 604 0.39 21.59 -1.89
CA GLY A 604 -0.66 20.63 -2.18
C GLY A 604 -1.61 21.01 -3.30
N VAL A 605 -2.22 19.97 -3.86
CA VAL A 605 -3.25 20.04 -4.90
C VAL A 605 -4.52 19.38 -4.40
N LEU A 606 -5.65 20.08 -4.55
CA LEU A 606 -6.98 19.52 -4.31
C LEU A 606 -7.67 19.19 -5.64
N LEU A 607 -7.88 17.90 -5.89
CA LEU A 607 -8.63 17.37 -7.03
C LEU A 607 -10.10 17.25 -6.67
N TYR A 608 -10.99 17.91 -7.41
CA TYR A 608 -12.44 17.81 -7.16
C TYR A 608 -13.25 17.61 -8.43
N GLY A 609 -14.48 17.09 -8.29
CA GLY A 609 -15.35 16.76 -9.44
C GLY A 609 -16.35 15.65 -9.15
N PRO A 610 -17.12 15.16 -10.15
CA PRO A 610 -17.96 13.98 -10.01
C PRO A 610 -17.16 12.71 -9.69
N PRO A 611 -17.77 11.68 -9.07
CA PRO A 611 -17.12 10.40 -8.86
C PRO A 611 -16.88 9.66 -10.18
N GLY A 612 -15.82 8.87 -10.25
CA GLY A 612 -15.51 8.03 -11.42
C GLY A 612 -14.79 8.73 -12.57
N THR A 613 -14.40 10.01 -12.42
CA THR A 613 -13.65 10.79 -13.43
C THR A 613 -12.15 10.47 -13.49
N GLY A 614 -11.65 9.62 -12.60
CA GLY A 614 -10.24 9.20 -12.61
C GLY A 614 -9.29 10.02 -11.74
N LYS A 615 -9.78 10.71 -10.70
CA LYS A 615 -8.94 11.51 -9.77
C LYS A 615 -7.83 10.69 -9.12
N SER A 616 -8.16 9.51 -8.60
CA SER A 616 -7.19 8.60 -8.00
C SER A 616 -6.24 8.01 -9.04
N LEU A 617 -6.65 7.95 -10.31
CA LEU A 617 -5.81 7.48 -11.43
C LEU A 617 -4.77 8.55 -11.81
N ILE A 618 -5.15 9.83 -11.86
CA ILE A 618 -4.21 10.95 -12.04
C ILE A 618 -3.15 10.95 -10.94
N ALA A 619 -3.57 10.86 -9.67
CA ALA A 619 -2.63 10.88 -8.56
C ALA A 619 -1.63 9.72 -8.62
N LYS A 620 -2.08 8.51 -8.98
CA LYS A 620 -1.22 7.33 -9.16
C LYS A 620 -0.25 7.49 -10.34
N ALA A 621 -0.70 8.04 -11.47
CA ALA A 621 0.15 8.26 -12.63
C ALA A 621 1.26 9.28 -12.36
N VAL A 622 0.94 10.38 -11.67
CA VAL A 622 1.92 11.40 -11.27
C VAL A 622 2.94 10.81 -10.29
N ALA A 623 2.48 9.94 -9.39
CA ALA A 623 3.33 9.19 -8.47
C ALA A 623 4.32 8.26 -9.19
N GLU A 624 3.85 7.51 -10.19
CA GLU A 624 4.69 6.62 -11.00
C GLU A 624 5.77 7.39 -11.78
N GLU A 625 5.41 8.54 -12.36
CA GLU A 625 6.32 9.32 -13.22
C GLU A 625 7.36 10.13 -12.43
N THR A 626 6.99 10.66 -11.25
CA THR A 626 7.92 11.45 -10.42
C THR A 626 8.99 10.60 -9.75
N HIS A 627 8.84 9.27 -9.75
CA HIS A 627 9.70 8.30 -9.06
C HIS A 627 9.92 8.62 -7.56
N ALA A 628 9.02 9.41 -6.96
CA ALA A 628 9.01 9.75 -5.54
C ALA A 628 8.37 8.61 -4.73
N ASN A 629 8.66 8.54 -3.44
CA ASN A 629 7.97 7.57 -2.57
C ASN A 629 6.49 7.97 -2.44
N VAL A 630 5.56 7.03 -2.61
CA VAL A 630 4.13 7.33 -2.67
C VAL A 630 3.43 6.74 -1.46
N VAL A 631 2.80 7.59 -0.66
CA VAL A 631 1.99 7.16 0.49
C VAL A 631 0.52 7.40 0.15
N ILE A 632 -0.21 6.31 -0.10
CA ILE A 632 -1.65 6.35 -0.41
C ILE A 632 -2.42 6.18 0.89
N VAL A 633 -3.35 7.10 1.15
CA VAL A 633 -4.17 7.15 2.34
C VAL A 633 -5.63 7.28 1.94
N ASP A 634 -6.48 6.38 2.41
CA ASP A 634 -7.92 6.49 2.28
C ASP A 634 -8.49 7.23 3.50
N GLY A 635 -9.24 8.31 3.27
CA GLY A 635 -9.88 9.09 4.33
C GLY A 635 -10.81 8.28 5.22
N THR A 636 -11.45 7.23 4.68
CA THR A 636 -12.34 6.37 5.45
C THR A 636 -11.59 5.45 6.43
N GLU A 637 -10.37 5.00 6.07
CA GLU A 637 -9.53 4.16 6.92
C GLU A 637 -8.95 4.89 8.15
N ILE A 638 -8.89 6.22 8.10
CA ILE A 638 -8.40 7.03 9.22
C ILE A 638 -9.47 7.14 10.31
N ASN A 639 -10.75 7.12 9.95
CA ASN A 639 -11.87 7.38 10.85
C ASN A 639 -12.31 6.11 11.61
N ASN A 640 -11.40 5.51 12.37
CA ASN A 640 -11.70 4.37 13.26
C ASN A 640 -12.37 4.83 14.57
N LYS A 641 -13.19 3.96 15.17
CA LYS A 641 -14.03 4.28 16.36
C LYS A 641 -13.25 4.57 17.65
N TYR A 642 -11.94 4.33 17.71
CA TYR A 642 -11.13 4.50 18.92
C TYR A 642 -10.50 5.91 18.99
N TYR A 643 -10.70 6.58 20.13
CA TYR A 643 -10.24 7.95 20.37
C TYR A 643 -8.72 8.10 20.21
N GLY A 644 -8.28 9.09 19.41
CA GLY A 644 -6.87 9.53 19.30
C GLY A 644 -5.97 8.70 18.35
N GLU A 645 -6.41 7.53 17.90
CA GLU A 645 -5.64 6.68 16.99
C GLU A 645 -5.51 7.29 15.58
N ALA A 646 -6.57 7.94 15.11
CA ALA A 646 -6.63 8.63 13.81
C ALA A 646 -5.57 9.74 13.67
N GLU A 647 -5.38 10.55 14.73
CA GLU A 647 -4.41 11.65 14.77
C GLU A 647 -2.98 11.10 14.75
N GLN A 648 -2.69 10.08 15.58
CA GLN A 648 -1.37 9.45 15.61
C GLN A 648 -1.03 8.77 14.28
N LYS A 649 -2.01 8.17 13.60
CA LYS A 649 -1.82 7.56 12.28
C LYS A 649 -1.46 8.62 11.24
N LEU A 650 -2.14 9.77 11.24
CA LEU A 650 -1.82 10.90 10.36
C LEU A 650 -0.42 11.47 10.63
N VAL A 651 -0.04 11.66 11.89
CA VAL A 651 1.31 12.15 12.25
C VAL A 651 2.39 11.18 11.73
N LYS A 652 2.23 9.87 11.97
CA LYS A 652 3.17 8.85 11.49
C LYS A 652 3.31 8.82 9.98
N ILE A 653 2.20 8.98 9.24
CA ILE A 653 2.20 9.02 7.78
C ILE A 653 3.05 10.20 7.27
N PHE A 654 2.89 11.38 7.87
CA PHE A 654 3.66 12.56 7.49
C PHE A 654 5.14 12.47 7.90
N GLU A 655 5.44 11.86 9.05
CA GLU A 655 6.82 11.56 9.47
C GLU A 655 7.50 10.56 8.52
N GLU A 656 6.84 9.45 8.16
CA GLU A 656 7.34 8.45 7.22
C GLU A 656 7.56 9.05 5.82
N ALA A 657 6.64 9.93 5.38
CA ALA A 657 6.79 10.65 4.12
C ALA A 657 7.98 11.63 4.16
N ALA A 658 8.22 12.31 5.28
CA ALA A 658 9.33 13.23 5.44
C ALA A 658 10.69 12.50 5.48
N GLU A 659 10.78 11.35 6.18
CA GLU A 659 11.97 10.50 6.21
C GLU A 659 12.33 9.94 4.82
N ASN A 660 11.33 9.58 4.02
CA ASN A 660 11.50 9.01 2.68
C ASN A 660 11.45 10.07 1.56
N SER A 661 11.77 11.34 1.86
CA SER A 661 11.78 12.43 0.89
C SER A 661 12.80 12.19 -0.25
N PRO A 662 12.45 12.43 -1.54
CA PRO A 662 11.22 13.05 -2.05
C PRO A 662 10.01 12.11 -2.05
N SER A 663 8.86 12.61 -1.57
CA SER A 663 7.63 11.80 -1.43
C SER A 663 6.35 12.56 -1.81
N VAL A 664 5.35 11.80 -2.23
CA VAL A 664 4.00 12.27 -2.56
C VAL A 664 3.00 11.58 -1.63
N ILE A 665 2.27 12.37 -0.85
CA ILE A 665 1.17 11.88 -0.01
C ILE A 665 -0.12 12.04 -0.81
N PHE A 666 -0.80 10.94 -1.11
CA PHE A 666 -2.10 10.97 -1.77
C PHE A 666 -3.21 10.61 -0.78
N ILE A 667 -4.12 11.55 -0.52
CA ILE A 667 -5.28 11.39 0.37
C ILE A 667 -6.55 11.32 -0.48
N ASP A 668 -7.14 10.14 -0.59
CA ASP A 668 -8.45 9.97 -1.23
C ASP A 668 -9.58 10.23 -0.23
N GLU A 669 -10.73 10.70 -0.73
CA GLU A 669 -11.91 11.03 0.09
C GLU A 669 -11.61 11.93 1.31
N ILE A 670 -10.88 13.03 1.09
CA ILE A 670 -10.47 13.94 2.18
C ILE A 670 -11.67 14.56 2.95
N ASP A 671 -12.85 14.63 2.33
CA ASP A 671 -14.08 15.08 2.98
C ASP A 671 -14.55 14.15 4.11
N ALA A 672 -14.11 12.89 4.14
CA ALA A 672 -14.39 11.97 5.25
C ALA A 672 -13.63 12.34 6.53
N ILE A 673 -12.44 12.92 6.41
CA ILE A 673 -11.57 13.33 7.54
C ILE A 673 -11.68 14.81 7.86
N CYS A 674 -12.05 15.65 6.89
CA CYS A 674 -12.04 17.11 7.02
C CYS A 674 -13.39 17.77 6.70
N PRO A 675 -14.45 17.51 7.49
CA PRO A 675 -15.74 18.18 7.33
C PRO A 675 -15.68 19.66 7.71
N SER A 676 -16.53 20.49 7.09
CA SER A 676 -16.67 21.91 7.41
C SER A 676 -17.03 22.16 8.88
N ARG A 677 -16.44 23.23 9.47
CA ARG A 677 -16.65 23.63 10.88
C ARG A 677 -18.07 24.09 11.19
N ASP A 678 -18.77 24.60 10.19
CA ASP A 678 -20.11 25.17 10.30
C ASP A 678 -21.24 24.14 10.22
N ASP A 679 -20.92 22.90 9.85
CA ASP A 679 -21.91 21.83 9.82
C ASP A 679 -22.28 21.39 11.24
N ARG A 680 -23.58 21.47 11.57
CA ARG A 680 -24.11 21.11 12.90
C ARG A 680 -23.94 19.62 13.24
N ASN A 681 -23.69 18.79 12.24
CA ASN A 681 -23.51 17.33 12.36
C ASN A 681 -22.04 16.91 12.60
N THR A 682 -21.10 17.85 12.60
CA THR A 682 -19.67 17.53 12.70
C THR A 682 -19.28 17.12 14.12
N THR A 683 -18.74 15.90 14.27
CA THR A 683 -18.22 15.41 15.55
C THR A 683 -16.99 16.21 16.02
N GLN A 684 -16.81 16.32 17.34
CA GLN A 684 -15.63 16.96 17.94
C GLN A 684 -14.32 16.30 17.47
N THR A 685 -14.35 14.99 17.19
CA THR A 685 -13.23 14.23 16.62
C THR A 685 -12.83 14.74 15.23
N GLY A 686 -13.78 15.00 14.34
CA GLY A 686 -13.50 15.55 13.00
C GLY A 686 -12.82 16.92 13.05
N LYS A 687 -13.25 17.81 13.96
CA LYS A 687 -12.62 19.14 14.12
C LYS A 687 -11.17 19.06 14.60
N ARG A 688 -10.81 18.06 15.40
CA ARG A 688 -9.43 17.84 15.86
C ARG A 688 -8.53 17.26 14.79
N ILE A 689 -9.04 16.32 13.99
CA ILE A 689 -8.33 15.75 12.83
C ILE A 689 -8.00 16.87 11.82
N VAL A 690 -8.96 17.74 11.51
CA VAL A 690 -8.73 18.93 10.67
C VAL A 690 -7.60 19.77 11.24
N THR A 691 -7.65 20.10 12.53
CA THR A 691 -6.63 20.94 13.19
C THR A 691 -5.24 20.29 13.11
N THR A 692 -5.16 18.97 13.31
CA THR A 692 -3.91 18.21 13.22
C THR A 692 -3.33 18.24 11.80
N LEU A 693 -4.17 18.01 10.78
CA LEU A 693 -3.74 18.07 9.38
C LEU A 693 -3.25 19.47 9.00
N LEU A 694 -3.91 20.53 9.46
CA LEU A 694 -3.46 21.91 9.27
C LEU A 694 -2.06 22.13 9.86
N THR A 695 -1.82 21.67 11.09
CA THR A 695 -0.52 21.78 11.74
C THR A 695 0.57 21.00 11.00
N LEU A 696 0.25 19.81 10.47
CA LEU A 696 1.19 19.01 9.69
C LEU A 696 1.56 19.70 8.37
N MET A 697 0.58 20.25 7.63
CA MET A 697 0.84 20.99 6.39
C MET A 697 1.67 22.25 6.62
N ASP A 698 1.35 23.01 7.68
CA ASP A 698 2.11 24.21 8.05
C ASP A 698 3.54 23.83 8.53
N GLY A 699 3.71 22.68 9.18
CA GLY A 699 5.00 22.13 9.61
C GLY A 699 5.93 21.77 8.44
N LEU A 700 5.39 21.27 7.33
CA LEU A 700 6.14 20.96 6.11
C LEU A 700 6.81 22.21 5.48
N ALA A 701 6.27 23.41 5.73
CA ALA A 701 6.85 24.65 5.24
C ALA A 701 8.19 24.99 5.91
N THR A 702 8.38 24.57 7.17
CA THR A 702 9.57 24.91 7.97
C THR A 702 10.70 23.89 7.80
N ALA A 703 10.36 22.63 7.49
CA ALA A 703 11.31 21.51 7.48
C ALA A 703 12.15 21.37 6.19
N ASN A 704 11.93 22.22 5.18
CA ASN A 704 12.59 22.14 3.87
C ASN A 704 12.52 20.74 3.21
N SER A 705 11.47 19.97 3.54
CA SER A 705 11.24 18.60 3.07
C SER A 705 10.57 18.60 1.69
N LYS A 706 11.01 17.72 0.78
CA LYS A 706 10.46 17.58 -0.58
C LYS A 706 9.22 16.68 -0.58
N VAL A 707 8.18 17.14 0.12
CA VAL A 707 6.90 16.43 0.26
C VAL A 707 5.79 17.26 -0.35
N VAL A 708 4.96 16.63 -1.18
CA VAL A 708 3.78 17.25 -1.81
C VAL A 708 2.53 16.44 -1.46
N VAL A 709 1.44 17.11 -1.11
CA VAL A 709 0.17 16.47 -0.72
C VAL A 709 -0.87 16.63 -1.83
N ILE A 710 -1.36 15.52 -2.37
CA ILE A 710 -2.47 15.49 -3.34
C ILE A 710 -3.71 14.98 -2.60
N ALA A 711 -4.80 15.73 -2.61
CA ALA A 711 -6.06 15.32 -2.00
C ALA A 711 -7.17 15.22 -3.05
N ALA A 712 -8.06 14.25 -2.92
CA ALA A 712 -9.23 14.11 -3.79
C ALA A 712 -10.55 14.20 -3.00
N THR A 713 -11.53 14.92 -3.55
CA THR A 713 -12.90 14.98 -3.00
C THR A 713 -13.97 15.04 -4.07
N ASN A 714 -15.15 14.52 -3.78
CA ASN A 714 -16.33 14.71 -4.63
C ASN A 714 -17.13 15.97 -4.27
N ARG A 715 -16.93 16.50 -3.05
CA ARG A 715 -17.72 17.58 -2.48
C ARG A 715 -16.79 18.70 -1.97
N PRO A 716 -16.35 19.62 -2.85
CA PRO A 716 -15.47 20.72 -2.43
C PRO A 716 -16.10 21.62 -1.36
N SER A 717 -17.44 21.71 -1.31
CA SER A 717 -18.15 22.48 -0.27
C SER A 717 -18.20 21.78 1.09
N ALA A 718 -17.85 20.49 1.17
CA ALA A 718 -17.82 19.73 2.42
C ALA A 718 -16.49 19.90 3.17
N ILE A 719 -15.44 20.39 2.50
CA ILE A 719 -14.11 20.58 3.08
C ILE A 719 -14.03 21.90 3.85
N ASP A 720 -13.28 21.90 4.95
CA ASP A 720 -12.92 23.11 5.70
C ASP A 720 -12.22 24.17 4.82
N GLU A 721 -12.72 25.40 4.83
CA GLU A 721 -12.16 26.50 4.03
C GLU A 721 -10.71 26.85 4.39
N ALA A 722 -10.25 26.55 5.61
CA ALA A 722 -8.87 26.83 6.02
C ALA A 722 -7.86 25.94 5.28
N LEU A 723 -8.25 24.75 4.82
CA LEU A 723 -7.39 23.89 3.98
C LEU A 723 -7.20 24.46 2.57
N ARG A 724 -8.18 25.23 2.09
CA ARG A 724 -8.21 25.84 0.74
C ARG A 724 -7.44 27.16 0.65
N ARG A 725 -6.81 27.60 1.74
CA ARG A 725 -6.04 28.85 1.78
C ARG A 725 -4.63 28.62 1.21
N PRO A 726 -4.04 29.64 0.56
CA PRO A 726 -2.64 29.59 0.12
C PRO A 726 -1.68 29.25 1.27
N GLY A 727 -0.69 28.41 1.00
CA GLY A 727 0.22 27.77 1.96
C GLY A 727 -0.12 26.32 2.28
N ARG A 728 -1.29 25.81 1.83
CA ARG A 728 -1.79 24.45 2.06
C ARG A 728 -2.17 23.78 0.74
N PHE A 729 -3.46 23.77 0.38
CA PHE A 729 -3.89 23.42 -0.98
C PHE A 729 -3.87 24.66 -1.85
N ASP A 730 -2.70 24.93 -2.43
CA ASP A 730 -2.45 26.12 -3.25
C ASP A 730 -3.16 26.09 -4.60
N ARG A 731 -3.49 24.89 -5.07
CA ARG A 731 -4.14 24.67 -6.37
C ARG A 731 -5.33 23.75 -6.23
N GLU A 732 -6.44 24.18 -6.82
CA GLU A 732 -7.65 23.38 -6.96
C GLU A 732 -7.85 23.06 -8.44
N VAL A 733 -7.94 21.76 -8.76
CA VAL A 733 -8.12 21.28 -10.13
C VAL A 733 -9.48 20.61 -10.23
N GLU A 734 -10.35 21.19 -11.05
CA GLU A 734 -11.65 20.61 -11.37
C GLU A 734 -11.51 19.55 -12.46
N ILE A 735 -11.93 18.33 -12.15
CA ILE A 735 -12.01 17.20 -13.08
C ILE A 735 -13.50 17.00 -13.41
N GLY A 736 -13.92 17.62 -14.51
CA GLY A 736 -15.29 17.58 -15.01
C GLY A 736 -15.65 16.27 -15.73
N VAL A 737 -16.88 16.23 -16.26
CA VAL A 737 -17.35 15.15 -17.14
C VAL A 737 -16.66 15.29 -18.51
N PRO A 738 -16.15 14.21 -19.11
CA PRO A 738 -15.38 14.30 -20.34
C PRO A 738 -16.24 14.70 -21.56
N ASN A 739 -15.68 15.57 -22.40
CA ASN A 739 -16.22 15.98 -23.70
C ASN A 739 -16.16 14.84 -24.74
N GLU A 740 -16.81 14.98 -25.90
CA GLU A 740 -16.82 13.94 -26.93
C GLU A 740 -15.42 13.49 -27.38
N SER A 741 -14.52 14.43 -27.62
CA SER A 741 -13.12 14.14 -27.95
C SER A 741 -12.40 13.43 -26.80
N GLU A 742 -12.62 13.87 -25.57
CA GLU A 742 -11.99 13.31 -24.37
C GLU A 742 -12.50 11.88 -24.09
N ARG A 743 -13.79 11.61 -24.34
CA ARG A 743 -14.37 10.27 -24.27
C ARG A 743 -13.76 9.34 -25.32
N CYS A 744 -13.53 9.84 -26.53
CA CYS A 744 -12.85 9.08 -27.59
C CYS A 744 -11.43 8.69 -27.16
N GLU A 745 -10.66 9.62 -26.60
CA GLU A 745 -9.32 9.34 -26.06
C GLU A 745 -9.35 8.31 -24.92
N ILE A 746 -10.29 8.45 -23.98
CA ILE A 746 -10.48 7.49 -22.89
C ILE A 746 -10.79 6.10 -23.45
N LEU A 747 -11.66 6.00 -24.45
CA LEU A 747 -12.06 4.74 -25.07
C LEU A 747 -10.89 4.09 -25.84
N GLN A 748 -10.08 4.90 -26.53
CA GLN A 748 -8.85 4.45 -27.19
C GLN A 748 -7.82 3.92 -26.19
N VAL A 749 -7.58 4.63 -25.09
CA VAL A 749 -6.62 4.20 -24.05
C VAL A 749 -7.08 2.91 -23.36
N LEU A 750 -8.38 2.77 -23.08
CA LEU A 750 -8.95 1.56 -22.46
C LEU A 750 -8.88 0.35 -23.39
N LEU A 751 -9.09 0.55 -24.70
CA LEU A 751 -9.07 -0.53 -25.70
C LEU A 751 -7.69 -0.78 -26.30
N ALA A 752 -6.67 0.02 -25.99
CA ALA A 752 -5.30 -0.17 -26.49
C ALA A 752 -4.72 -1.55 -26.20
N ASN A 753 -5.10 -2.14 -25.05
CA ASN A 753 -4.65 -3.47 -24.63
C ASN A 753 -5.71 -4.58 -24.87
N VAL A 754 -6.82 -4.27 -25.55
CA VAL A 754 -7.92 -5.21 -25.79
C VAL A 754 -8.06 -5.48 -27.29
N PRO A 755 -8.06 -6.75 -27.74
CA PRO A 755 -8.20 -7.08 -29.16
C PRO A 755 -9.54 -6.59 -29.71
N ASN A 756 -9.49 -5.61 -30.62
CA ASN A 756 -10.64 -4.98 -31.24
C ASN A 756 -10.43 -4.81 -32.76
N ILE A 757 -11.51 -4.79 -33.53
CA ILE A 757 -11.52 -4.55 -34.99
C ILE A 757 -12.04 -3.13 -35.30
N LEU A 758 -12.13 -2.26 -34.30
CA LEU A 758 -12.77 -0.96 -34.44
C LEU A 758 -11.89 0.01 -35.23
N THR A 759 -12.49 0.76 -36.17
CA THR A 759 -11.81 1.85 -36.89
C THR A 759 -11.94 3.18 -36.14
N ASP A 760 -11.04 4.14 -36.38
CA ASP A 760 -11.10 5.48 -35.76
C ASP A 760 -12.44 6.20 -35.98
N SER A 761 -13.13 5.93 -37.09
CA SER A 761 -14.48 6.45 -37.34
C SER A 761 -15.51 5.86 -36.38
N GLN A 762 -15.39 4.57 -36.05
CA GLN A 762 -16.29 3.88 -35.11
C GLN A 762 -16.03 4.31 -33.67
N PHE A 763 -14.79 4.63 -33.28
CA PHE A 763 -14.50 5.24 -31.98
C PHE A 763 -15.25 6.57 -31.79
N LYS A 764 -15.31 7.40 -32.83
CA LYS A 764 -16.07 8.67 -32.80
C LYS A 764 -17.57 8.43 -32.72
N GLU A 765 -18.10 7.48 -33.50
CA GLU A 765 -19.51 7.11 -33.48
C GLU A 765 -19.96 6.63 -32.09
N ILE A 766 -19.17 5.75 -31.46
CA ILE A 766 -19.42 5.29 -30.09
C ILE A 766 -19.37 6.47 -29.12
N SER A 767 -18.36 7.34 -29.22
CA SER A 767 -18.17 8.48 -28.31
C SER A 767 -19.29 9.53 -28.37
N ALA A 768 -19.90 9.70 -29.55
CA ALA A 768 -21.08 10.54 -29.75
C ALA A 768 -22.30 9.99 -28.99
N GLY A 769 -22.45 8.66 -28.91
CA GLY A 769 -23.51 7.99 -28.15
C GLY A 769 -23.32 7.97 -26.63
N LEU A 770 -22.13 8.28 -26.12
CA LEU A 770 -21.76 8.22 -24.69
C LEU A 770 -21.96 9.55 -23.95
N HIS A 771 -23.03 10.27 -24.24
CA HIS A 771 -23.29 11.56 -23.60
C HIS A 771 -23.42 11.41 -22.07
N GLY A 772 -22.64 12.18 -21.32
CA GLY A 772 -22.66 12.16 -19.85
C GLY A 772 -22.00 10.96 -19.16
N PHE A 773 -21.40 10.05 -19.93
CA PHE A 773 -20.62 8.95 -19.38
C PHE A 773 -19.30 9.47 -18.82
N VAL A 774 -18.94 8.97 -17.65
CA VAL A 774 -17.66 9.24 -17.00
C VAL A 774 -16.65 8.13 -17.33
N GLY A 775 -15.35 8.34 -17.13
CA GLY A 775 -14.32 7.32 -17.41
C GLY A 775 -14.60 5.95 -16.77
N ALA A 776 -15.15 5.90 -15.54
CA ALA A 776 -15.60 4.66 -14.91
C ALA A 776 -16.79 4.00 -15.63
N ASP A 777 -17.73 4.78 -16.16
CA ASP A 777 -18.87 4.27 -16.93
C ASP A 777 -18.41 3.71 -18.29
N ILE A 778 -17.45 4.38 -18.93
CA ILE A 778 -16.83 3.91 -20.18
C ILE A 778 -16.06 2.60 -19.94
N MET A 779 -15.35 2.50 -18.81
CA MET A 779 -14.68 1.26 -18.41
C MET A 779 -15.69 0.13 -18.16
N ALA A 780 -16.82 0.42 -17.50
CA ALA A 780 -17.90 -0.54 -17.33
C ALA A 780 -18.48 -0.98 -18.68
N LEU A 781 -18.62 -0.06 -19.64
CA LEU A 781 -19.07 -0.36 -21.01
C LEU A 781 -18.11 -1.29 -21.75
N CYS A 782 -16.82 -1.00 -21.71
CA CYS A 782 -15.81 -1.88 -22.31
C CYS A 782 -15.82 -3.27 -21.65
N THR A 783 -16.05 -3.33 -20.33
CA THR A 783 -16.13 -4.59 -19.59
C THR A 783 -17.36 -5.40 -20.01
N GLU A 784 -18.53 -4.77 -20.11
CA GLU A 784 -19.77 -5.44 -20.52
C GLU A 784 -19.71 -5.89 -21.98
N ALA A 785 -19.19 -5.05 -22.88
CA ALA A 785 -18.91 -5.43 -24.26
C ALA A 785 -17.95 -6.63 -24.34
N GLY A 786 -16.92 -6.67 -23.48
CA GLY A 786 -16.00 -7.81 -23.36
C GLY A 786 -16.68 -9.09 -22.89
N VAL A 787 -17.50 -9.02 -21.83
CA VAL A 787 -18.29 -10.16 -21.33
C VAL A 787 -19.21 -10.71 -22.41
N ARG A 788 -19.79 -9.84 -23.24
CA ARG A 788 -20.67 -10.23 -24.34
C ARG A 788 -19.92 -10.88 -25.50
N ALA A 789 -18.75 -10.35 -25.86
CA ALA A 789 -17.87 -11.01 -26.81
C ALA A 789 -17.48 -12.42 -26.32
N ILE A 790 -17.20 -12.58 -25.02
CA ILE A 790 -16.92 -13.89 -24.40
C ILE A 790 -18.16 -14.80 -24.44
N LYS A 791 -19.36 -14.30 -24.13
CA LYS A 791 -20.62 -15.07 -24.23
C LYS A 791 -20.90 -15.51 -25.66
N ARG A 792 -20.64 -14.66 -26.66
CA ARG A 792 -20.75 -14.97 -28.09
C ARG A 792 -19.79 -16.10 -28.47
N HIS A 793 -18.54 -16.02 -28.02
CA HIS A 793 -17.54 -17.06 -28.23
C HIS A 793 -17.87 -18.39 -27.52
N SER A 794 -18.43 -18.33 -26.31
CA SER A 794 -18.88 -19.54 -25.57
C SER A 794 -20.01 -20.29 -26.28
N LYS A 795 -20.83 -19.61 -27.09
CA LYS A 795 -21.88 -20.25 -27.90
C LYS A 795 -21.36 -20.90 -29.18
N SER A 796 -20.20 -20.45 -29.69
CA SER A 796 -19.55 -21.00 -30.89
C SER A 796 -18.03 -21.07 -30.67
N PRO A 797 -17.48 -22.20 -30.18
CA PRO A 797 -16.07 -22.30 -29.80
C PRO A 797 -15.18 -22.25 -31.03
N LYS A 798 -14.59 -21.08 -31.27
CA LYS A 798 -13.53 -20.81 -32.25
C LYS A 798 -12.18 -20.72 -31.53
N PRO A 799 -11.02 -20.71 -32.21
CA PRO A 799 -9.75 -20.46 -31.54
C PRO A 799 -9.75 -19.08 -30.84
N LEU A 800 -9.10 -18.99 -29.67
CA LEU A 800 -9.00 -17.78 -28.84
C LEU A 800 -8.38 -16.58 -29.58
N SER A 801 -7.62 -16.82 -30.65
CA SER A 801 -7.05 -15.79 -31.53
C SER A 801 -8.08 -15.03 -32.37
N GLU A 802 -9.33 -15.49 -32.43
CA GLU A 802 -10.42 -14.85 -33.18
C GLU A 802 -11.41 -14.08 -32.28
N LEU A 803 -11.13 -13.95 -30.97
CA LEU A 803 -11.96 -13.18 -30.06
C LEU A 803 -11.66 -11.68 -30.19
N PHE A 804 -12.48 -10.98 -30.95
CA PHE A 804 -12.39 -9.53 -31.12
C PHE A 804 -13.68 -8.81 -30.75
N LEU A 805 -13.52 -7.65 -30.12
CA LEU A 805 -14.63 -6.72 -29.90
C LEU A 805 -15.11 -6.12 -31.22
N THR A 806 -16.43 -6.13 -31.40
CA THR A 806 -17.12 -5.55 -32.56
C THR A 806 -18.03 -4.40 -32.13
N ILE A 807 -18.38 -3.50 -33.07
CA ILE A 807 -19.25 -2.35 -32.78
C ILE A 807 -20.61 -2.77 -32.22
N ASP A 808 -21.16 -3.90 -32.69
CA ASP A 808 -22.42 -4.45 -32.21
C ASP A 808 -22.39 -4.77 -30.72
N ASP A 809 -21.25 -5.23 -30.18
CA ASP A 809 -21.12 -5.52 -28.75
C ASP A 809 -21.30 -4.25 -27.90
N PHE A 810 -20.85 -3.09 -28.40
CA PHE A 810 -21.00 -1.78 -27.74
C PHE A 810 -22.41 -1.21 -27.88
N VAL A 811 -23.00 -1.27 -29.08
CA VAL A 811 -24.35 -0.76 -29.35
C VAL A 811 -25.38 -1.46 -28.47
N VAL A 812 -25.25 -2.79 -28.30
CA VAL A 812 -26.18 -3.54 -27.45
C VAL A 812 -25.87 -3.32 -25.96
N ALA A 813 -24.65 -2.94 -25.58
CA ALA A 813 -24.26 -2.77 -24.16
C ALA A 813 -24.60 -1.38 -23.61
N MET A 814 -24.62 -0.35 -24.46
CA MET A 814 -24.95 1.04 -24.09
C MET A 814 -26.25 1.19 -23.29
N PRO A 815 -27.39 0.56 -23.64
CA PRO A 815 -28.65 0.74 -22.92
C PRO A 815 -28.65 0.17 -21.50
N GLU A 816 -27.80 -0.81 -21.20
CA GLU A 816 -27.76 -1.44 -19.88
C GLU A 816 -26.99 -0.60 -18.85
N ILE A 817 -26.10 0.27 -19.30
CA ILE A 817 -25.23 1.05 -18.42
C ILE A 817 -25.82 2.44 -18.20
N LYS A 818 -26.22 2.69 -16.96
CA LYS A 818 -26.71 4.01 -16.54
C LYS A 818 -25.53 4.92 -16.17
N PRO A 819 -25.37 6.09 -16.81
CA PRO A 819 -24.28 7.03 -16.53
C PRO A 819 -24.30 7.50 -15.07
N SER A 820 -23.13 7.48 -14.41
CA SER A 820 -23.00 7.73 -12.97
C SER A 820 -23.23 9.20 -12.59
N SER A 821 -22.85 10.15 -13.46
CA SER A 821 -23.10 11.59 -13.24
C SER A 821 -24.58 11.96 -13.31
N MET A 822 -25.40 11.14 -13.97
CA MET A 822 -26.83 11.38 -14.18
C MET A 822 -27.72 10.63 -13.19
N ARG A 823 -27.14 9.92 -12.20
CA ARG A 823 -27.91 9.17 -11.19
C ARG A 823 -28.61 10.06 -10.15
N GLU A 824 -28.20 11.33 -10.00
CA GLU A 824 -28.75 12.21 -8.95
C GLU A 824 -30.03 12.97 -9.35
N ILE A 825 -30.33 13.13 -10.66
CA ILE A 825 -31.58 13.72 -11.18
C ILE A 825 -31.95 12.96 -12.46
N GLN A 826 -33.19 12.46 -12.54
CA GLN A 826 -33.69 11.75 -13.73
C GLN A 826 -33.74 12.72 -14.92
N LEU A 827 -32.85 12.51 -15.88
CA LEU A 827 -33.00 13.05 -17.22
C LEU A 827 -34.04 12.21 -17.94
N ASP A 828 -35.24 12.75 -18.09
CA ASP A 828 -36.28 12.12 -18.90
C ASP A 828 -36.00 12.44 -20.36
N ILE A 829 -35.78 11.45 -21.22
CA ILE A 829 -35.93 11.65 -22.66
C ILE A 829 -37.40 11.33 -22.97
N PRO A 830 -38.27 12.33 -23.15
CA PRO A 830 -39.64 12.05 -23.54
C PRO A 830 -39.69 11.34 -24.89
N ASN A 831 -40.61 10.39 -25.06
CA ASN A 831 -40.89 9.73 -26.34
C ASN A 831 -42.10 10.39 -27.03
N VAL A 832 -42.13 11.73 -27.06
CA VAL A 832 -43.25 12.48 -27.67
C VAL A 832 -42.70 13.16 -28.92
N HIS A 833 -43.35 12.95 -30.06
CA HIS A 833 -42.96 13.59 -31.32
C HIS A 833 -43.93 14.71 -31.70
N TRP A 834 -43.56 15.55 -32.67
CA TRP A 834 -44.47 16.57 -33.21
C TRP A 834 -45.75 15.98 -33.81
N SER A 835 -45.70 14.71 -34.25
CA SER A 835 -46.84 13.94 -34.76
C SER A 835 -47.87 13.57 -33.69
N ASP A 836 -47.47 13.55 -32.41
CA ASP A 836 -48.37 13.25 -31.28
C ASP A 836 -49.16 14.47 -30.81
N ILE A 837 -48.87 15.66 -31.35
CA ILE A 837 -49.54 16.93 -31.01
C ILE A 837 -50.41 17.36 -32.19
N GLY A 838 -51.74 17.32 -32.02
CA GLY A 838 -52.69 17.76 -33.04
C GLY A 838 -52.79 19.28 -33.15
N GLY A 839 -52.61 19.82 -34.36
CA GLY A 839 -52.72 21.26 -34.67
C GLY A 839 -51.57 22.13 -34.14
N GLN A 840 -51.84 23.43 -33.99
CA GLN A 840 -50.92 24.48 -33.47
C GLN A 840 -49.65 24.68 -34.31
N ASP A 841 -49.77 24.71 -35.63
CA ASP A 841 -48.61 24.75 -36.53
C ASP A 841 -47.78 26.05 -36.38
N GLU A 842 -48.43 27.19 -36.15
CA GLU A 842 -47.75 28.47 -35.87
C GLU A 842 -46.89 28.40 -34.60
N LEU A 843 -47.40 27.77 -33.54
CA LEU A 843 -46.67 27.57 -32.29
C LEU A 843 -45.48 26.64 -32.47
N LYS A 844 -45.67 25.54 -33.22
CA LYS A 844 -44.60 24.58 -33.53
C LYS A 844 -43.47 25.25 -34.31
N GLN A 845 -43.82 26.03 -35.33
CA GLN A 845 -42.85 26.75 -36.12
C GLN A 845 -42.06 27.74 -35.26
N LEU A 846 -42.72 28.56 -34.45
CA LEU A 846 -42.05 29.52 -33.57
C LEU A 846 -41.07 28.86 -32.58
N LEU A 847 -41.45 27.71 -32.02
CA LEU A 847 -40.58 26.96 -31.09
C LEU A 847 -39.39 26.31 -31.81
N GLN A 848 -39.59 25.78 -33.01
CA GLN A 848 -38.51 25.27 -33.86
C GLN A 848 -37.53 26.40 -34.21
N GLU A 849 -38.01 27.56 -34.63
CA GLU A 849 -37.17 28.72 -34.95
C GLU A 849 -36.39 29.20 -33.73
N THR A 850 -37.02 29.23 -32.55
CA THR A 850 -36.38 29.75 -31.33
C THR A 850 -35.34 28.80 -30.73
N VAL A 851 -35.51 27.48 -30.87
CA VAL A 851 -34.65 26.49 -30.20
C VAL A 851 -33.75 25.74 -31.17
N GLU A 852 -34.26 25.33 -32.33
CA GLU A 852 -33.52 24.50 -33.28
C GLU A 852 -32.50 25.32 -34.08
N TRP A 853 -32.86 26.55 -34.48
CA TRP A 853 -31.97 27.40 -35.29
C TRP A 853 -30.71 27.84 -34.52
N PRO A 854 -30.77 28.24 -33.24
CA PRO A 854 -29.56 28.51 -32.45
C PRO A 854 -28.59 27.34 -32.36
N LEU A 855 -29.11 26.11 -32.34
CA LEU A 855 -28.31 24.91 -32.22
C LEU A 855 -27.70 24.49 -33.57
N LYS A 856 -28.48 24.52 -34.66
CA LYS A 856 -28.01 24.11 -35.99
C LYS A 856 -27.19 25.19 -36.71
N HIS A 857 -27.41 26.46 -36.40
CA HIS A 857 -26.86 27.60 -37.14
C HIS A 857 -26.19 28.65 -36.24
N ALA A 858 -25.55 28.22 -35.15
CA ALA A 858 -24.86 29.08 -34.18
C ALA A 858 -23.85 30.06 -34.83
N ASP A 859 -23.06 29.60 -35.81
CA ASP A 859 -22.03 30.43 -36.46
C ASP A 859 -22.63 31.56 -37.30
N ARG A 860 -23.78 31.32 -37.96
CA ARG A 860 -24.50 32.34 -38.73
C ARG A 860 -25.11 33.40 -37.81
N LEU A 861 -25.68 32.99 -36.68
CA LEU A 861 -26.25 33.92 -35.70
C LEU A 861 -25.18 34.82 -35.07
N ARG A 862 -23.99 34.27 -34.76
CA ARG A 862 -22.83 35.05 -34.30
C ARG A 862 -22.37 36.06 -35.35
N GLN A 863 -22.31 35.68 -36.62
CA GLN A 863 -21.96 36.59 -37.72
C GLN A 863 -22.99 37.72 -37.89
N MET A 864 -24.27 37.44 -37.64
CA MET A 864 -25.35 38.44 -37.70
C MET A 864 -25.50 39.27 -36.42
N GLY A 865 -24.70 39.00 -35.38
CA GLY A 865 -24.77 39.72 -34.09
C GLY A 865 -26.05 39.44 -33.29
N ILE A 866 -26.77 38.36 -33.60
CA ILE A 866 -28.01 37.99 -32.90
C ILE A 866 -27.65 37.21 -31.64
N THR A 867 -28.09 37.71 -30.48
CA THR A 867 -27.95 36.99 -29.21
C THR A 867 -28.95 35.85 -29.14
N PRO A 868 -28.52 34.60 -28.86
CA PRO A 868 -29.43 33.48 -28.69
C PRO A 868 -30.34 33.71 -27.49
N THR A 869 -31.57 33.22 -27.59
CA THR A 869 -32.63 33.39 -26.60
C THR A 869 -32.32 32.55 -25.36
N LYS A 870 -32.49 33.14 -24.17
CA LYS A 870 -32.14 32.46 -22.91
C LYS A 870 -33.33 31.74 -22.27
N GLY A 871 -34.52 32.31 -22.41
CA GLY A 871 -35.73 31.78 -21.78
C GLY A 871 -36.99 31.95 -22.61
N ILE A 872 -37.84 30.92 -22.57
CA ILE A 872 -39.17 30.87 -23.19
C ILE A 872 -40.20 30.63 -22.10
N MET A 873 -41.27 31.43 -22.05
CA MET A 873 -42.40 31.25 -21.14
C MET A 873 -43.66 30.88 -21.93
N LEU A 874 -44.20 29.69 -21.69
CA LEU A 874 -45.46 29.20 -22.24
C LEU A 874 -46.61 29.52 -21.27
N TYR A 875 -47.64 30.21 -21.74
CA TYR A 875 -48.83 30.51 -20.93
C TYR A 875 -50.13 30.22 -21.67
N GLY A 876 -51.21 29.92 -20.93
CA GLY A 876 -52.56 29.78 -21.48
C GLY A 876 -53.46 28.94 -20.59
N PRO A 877 -54.67 28.58 -21.04
CA PRO A 877 -55.62 27.80 -20.26
C PRO A 877 -55.08 26.39 -19.91
N PRO A 878 -55.50 25.80 -18.77
CA PRO A 878 -55.06 24.47 -18.36
C PRO A 878 -55.54 23.40 -19.36
N GLY A 879 -54.75 22.35 -19.57
CA GLY A 879 -55.10 21.25 -20.47
C GLY A 879 -54.81 21.49 -21.96
N CYS A 880 -54.20 22.62 -22.32
CA CYS A 880 -53.81 22.98 -23.69
C CYS A 880 -52.30 22.73 -23.92
N SER A 881 -51.91 21.46 -24.00
CA SER A 881 -50.63 20.93 -24.54
C SER A 881 -49.28 21.52 -24.06
N LYS A 882 -49.22 22.49 -23.14
CA LYS A 882 -47.97 23.15 -22.65
C LYS A 882 -46.85 22.16 -22.29
N THR A 883 -47.13 21.20 -21.40
CA THR A 883 -46.17 20.18 -21.00
C THR A 883 -45.83 19.20 -22.13
N LEU A 884 -46.78 18.89 -23.04
CA LEU A 884 -46.56 18.00 -24.17
C LEU A 884 -45.69 18.63 -25.26
N VAL A 885 -45.90 19.92 -25.55
CA VAL A 885 -45.12 20.70 -26.51
C VAL A 885 -43.66 20.82 -26.07
N ALA A 886 -43.42 21.12 -24.78
CA ALA A 886 -42.07 21.18 -24.24
C ALA A 886 -41.35 19.82 -24.31
N LYS A 887 -42.07 18.72 -24.07
CA LYS A 887 -41.54 17.36 -24.23
C LYS A 887 -41.21 17.04 -25.69
N ALA A 888 -42.11 17.34 -26.63
CA ALA A 888 -41.87 17.09 -28.05
C ALA A 888 -40.69 17.89 -28.61
N LEU A 889 -40.55 19.15 -28.18
CA LEU A 889 -39.44 20.01 -28.55
C LEU A 889 -38.09 19.40 -28.16
N ALA A 890 -37.99 18.81 -26.97
CA ALA A 890 -36.77 18.18 -26.50
C ALA A 890 -36.43 16.89 -27.26
N THR A 891 -37.42 16.05 -27.55
CA THR A 891 -37.25 14.80 -28.31
C THR A 891 -36.75 15.06 -29.73
N GLU A 892 -37.36 16.02 -30.42
CA GLU A 892 -37.05 16.35 -31.82
C GLU A 892 -35.72 17.07 -31.96
N SER A 893 -35.40 17.94 -31.01
CA SER A 893 -34.11 18.63 -30.95
C SER A 893 -32.98 17.73 -30.42
N LYS A 894 -33.28 16.51 -29.97
CA LYS A 894 -32.35 15.57 -29.33
C LYS A 894 -31.58 16.19 -28.16
N LEU A 895 -32.27 17.01 -27.37
CA LEU A 895 -31.68 17.72 -26.22
C LEU A 895 -31.98 17.00 -24.92
N ASN A 896 -31.08 17.13 -23.95
CA ASN A 896 -31.30 16.61 -22.60
C ASN A 896 -32.43 17.41 -21.93
N PHE A 897 -33.49 16.74 -21.47
CA PHE A 897 -34.65 17.39 -20.87
C PHE A 897 -34.66 17.20 -19.35
N ILE A 898 -34.60 18.33 -18.63
CA ILE A 898 -34.65 18.37 -17.17
C ILE A 898 -36.00 18.95 -16.78
N ALA A 899 -36.95 18.10 -16.39
CA ALA A 899 -38.24 18.53 -15.88
C ALA A 899 -38.17 18.82 -14.38
N VAL A 900 -38.60 20.01 -13.97
CA VAL A 900 -38.72 20.41 -12.57
C VAL A 900 -40.16 20.87 -12.36
N LYS A 901 -40.88 20.21 -11.45
CA LYS A 901 -42.22 20.66 -11.05
C LYS A 901 -42.08 21.66 -9.90
N GLY A 902 -42.81 22.77 -9.95
CA GLY A 902 -42.79 23.81 -8.92
C GLY A 902 -42.86 23.29 -7.46
N PRO A 903 -43.77 22.36 -7.12
CA PRO A 903 -43.86 21.78 -5.78
C PRO A 903 -42.65 20.94 -5.32
N GLU A 904 -41.86 20.37 -6.25
CA GLU A 904 -40.73 19.49 -5.90
C GLU A 904 -39.57 20.25 -5.24
N LEU A 905 -39.43 21.55 -5.54
CA LEU A 905 -38.38 22.41 -4.97
C LEU A 905 -38.66 22.80 -3.49
N PHE A 906 -39.87 22.60 -3.00
CA PHE A 906 -40.28 22.94 -1.63
C PHE A 906 -40.12 21.80 -0.61
N ASN A 907 -40.04 20.55 -1.06
CA ASN A 907 -40.39 19.40 -0.20
C ASN A 907 -39.27 18.81 0.67
N LYS A 908 -38.18 19.55 0.93
CA LYS A 908 -37.10 19.08 1.83
C LYS A 908 -36.51 20.23 2.63
N TYR A 909 -36.99 20.46 3.85
CA TYR A 909 -36.39 21.31 4.89
C TYR A 909 -36.04 22.79 4.55
N VAL A 910 -36.20 23.65 5.55
CA VAL A 910 -35.88 25.09 5.45
C VAL A 910 -34.40 25.30 5.12
N GLY A 911 -34.10 25.75 3.90
CA GLY A 911 -32.75 26.08 3.41
C GLY A 911 -32.18 25.18 2.30
N GLU A 912 -32.78 24.02 1.99
CA GLU A 912 -32.33 23.19 0.85
C GLU A 912 -32.89 23.67 -0.51
N SER A 913 -34.01 24.39 -0.54
CA SER A 913 -34.68 24.83 -1.77
C SER A 913 -33.80 25.76 -2.65
N GLU A 914 -33.04 26.69 -2.06
CA GLU A 914 -32.10 27.54 -2.81
C GLU A 914 -30.95 26.73 -3.41
N LYS A 915 -30.40 25.79 -2.62
CA LYS A 915 -29.36 24.87 -3.07
C LYS A 915 -29.87 23.94 -4.17
N ALA A 916 -31.16 23.57 -4.12
CA ALA A 916 -31.80 22.75 -5.15
C ALA A 916 -31.87 23.49 -6.49
N VAL A 917 -32.29 24.76 -6.51
CA VAL A 917 -32.27 25.59 -7.73
C VAL A 917 -30.85 25.71 -8.28
N LYS A 918 -29.87 26.08 -7.46
CA LYS A 918 -28.46 26.14 -7.86
C LYS A 918 -27.93 24.81 -8.40
N ARG A 919 -28.37 23.69 -7.83
CA ARG A 919 -28.00 22.34 -8.29
C ARG A 919 -28.62 22.02 -9.65
N VAL A 920 -29.89 22.36 -9.88
CA VAL A 920 -30.56 22.15 -11.17
C VAL A 920 -29.82 22.88 -12.30
N PHE A 921 -29.51 24.18 -12.11
CA PHE A 921 -28.77 24.95 -13.12
C PHE A 921 -27.33 24.48 -13.28
N LYS A 922 -26.68 24.02 -12.20
CA LYS A 922 -25.35 23.40 -12.30
C LYS A 922 -25.38 22.11 -13.13
N LEU A 923 -26.39 21.26 -12.91
CA LEU A 923 -26.55 20.03 -13.67
C LEU A 923 -26.85 20.31 -15.14
N ALA A 924 -27.73 21.26 -15.43
CA ALA A 924 -28.07 21.64 -16.79
C ALA A 924 -26.84 22.13 -17.57
N ARG A 925 -25.95 22.89 -16.93
CA ARG A 925 -24.66 23.31 -17.49
C ARG A 925 -23.74 22.11 -17.78
N GLN A 926 -23.71 21.11 -16.90
CA GLN A 926 -22.93 19.88 -17.11
C GLN A 926 -23.52 18.98 -18.20
N ALA A 927 -24.85 19.00 -18.37
CA ALA A 927 -25.58 18.24 -19.38
C ALA A 927 -25.81 19.05 -20.69
N SER A 928 -25.10 20.16 -20.89
CA SER A 928 -25.23 20.99 -22.08
C SER A 928 -24.82 20.21 -23.35
N PRO A 929 -25.64 20.21 -24.42
CA PRO A 929 -26.83 21.05 -24.62
C PRO A 929 -28.08 20.47 -23.94
N SER A 930 -28.82 21.31 -23.18
CA SER A 930 -29.98 20.87 -22.39
C SER A 930 -31.11 21.90 -22.32
N ILE A 931 -32.33 21.41 -22.11
CA ILE A 931 -33.53 22.20 -21.80
C ILE A 931 -33.90 21.99 -20.34
N ILE A 932 -34.02 23.08 -19.59
CA ILE A 932 -34.64 23.08 -18.25
C ILE A 932 -36.10 23.44 -18.41
N PHE A 933 -37.01 22.53 -18.07
CA PHE A 933 -38.45 22.76 -18.11
C PHE A 933 -39.02 22.95 -16.70
N PHE A 934 -39.47 24.16 -16.38
CA PHE A 934 -40.19 24.47 -15.15
C PHE A 934 -41.70 24.39 -15.41
N ASP A 935 -42.35 23.34 -14.89
CA ASP A 935 -43.81 23.25 -14.90
C ASP A 935 -44.39 23.91 -13.65
N GLU A 936 -45.51 24.63 -13.79
CA GLU A 936 -46.16 25.38 -12.71
C GLU A 936 -45.21 26.39 -12.02
N ILE A 937 -44.51 27.21 -12.81
CA ILE A 937 -43.59 28.24 -12.27
C ILE A 937 -44.31 29.27 -11.38
N ASP A 938 -45.62 29.43 -11.55
CA ASP A 938 -46.49 30.28 -10.73
C ASP A 938 -46.49 29.87 -9.25
N SER A 939 -46.21 28.59 -8.93
CA SER A 939 -46.06 28.15 -7.53
C SER A 939 -44.78 28.70 -6.87
N LEU A 940 -43.75 29.03 -7.64
CA LEU A 940 -42.45 29.53 -7.18
C LEU A 940 -42.37 31.07 -7.21
N SER A 941 -43.22 31.71 -8.02
CA SER A 941 -43.06 33.12 -8.44
C SER A 941 -44.28 33.99 -8.09
N ILE A 942 -44.79 33.87 -6.87
CA ILE A 942 -45.90 34.71 -6.40
C ILE A 942 -45.42 36.17 -6.27
N LYS A 943 -46.16 37.12 -6.87
CA LYS A 943 -45.95 38.57 -6.70
C LYS A 943 -45.69 38.91 -5.23
N ARG A 944 -44.61 39.66 -4.98
CA ARG A 944 -44.27 40.21 -3.66
C ARG A 944 -45.47 41.00 -3.12
N SER A 945 -46.21 40.42 -2.20
CA SER A 945 -47.25 41.15 -1.48
C SER A 945 -46.55 42.11 -0.52
N GLY A 946 -46.94 43.39 -0.55
CA GLY A 946 -46.31 44.47 0.21
C GLY A 946 -46.55 44.42 1.72
N SER A 947 -46.64 43.24 2.33
CA SER A 947 -46.80 43.07 3.78
C SER A 947 -45.48 42.71 4.44
N ASP A 948 -44.98 43.67 5.21
CA ASP A 948 -43.80 43.64 6.08
C ASP A 948 -43.96 42.56 7.19
N SER A 949 -43.40 41.36 7.00
CA SER A 949 -43.01 40.43 8.09
C SER A 949 -42.36 39.15 7.56
N GLY A 950 -41.02 39.13 7.54
CA GLY A 950 -40.19 37.93 7.38
C GLY A 950 -39.86 37.57 5.92
N SER A 951 -38.56 37.45 5.60
CA SER A 951 -38.09 36.96 4.29
C SER A 951 -38.62 35.54 4.07
N SER A 952 -39.69 35.39 3.31
CA SER A 952 -40.27 34.09 3.01
C SER A 952 -39.26 33.23 2.26
N VAL A 953 -39.32 31.91 2.43
CA VAL A 953 -38.45 30.97 1.68
C VAL A 953 -38.64 31.18 0.16
N ASN A 954 -39.84 31.58 -0.26
CA ASN A 954 -40.18 31.88 -1.66
C ASN A 954 -39.34 33.02 -2.23
N ASP A 955 -39.18 34.13 -1.50
CA ASP A 955 -38.42 35.29 -1.97
C ASP A 955 -36.96 34.95 -2.23
N ARG A 956 -36.37 34.11 -1.37
CA ARG A 956 -34.97 33.69 -1.51
C ARG A 956 -34.76 32.71 -2.67
N VAL A 957 -35.70 31.77 -2.85
CA VAL A 957 -35.70 30.85 -4.00
C VAL A 957 -35.86 31.63 -5.31
N LEU A 958 -36.76 32.62 -5.35
CA LEU A 958 -36.95 33.50 -6.51
C LEU A 958 -35.68 34.32 -6.79
N SER A 959 -35.09 34.94 -5.78
CA SER A 959 -33.81 35.65 -5.92
C SER A 959 -32.70 34.74 -6.46
N GLN A 960 -32.60 33.50 -5.98
CA GLN A 960 -31.61 32.54 -6.48
C GLN A 960 -31.88 32.15 -7.95
N LEU A 961 -33.15 31.94 -8.32
CA LEU A 961 -33.54 31.66 -9.71
C LEU A 961 -33.15 32.82 -10.64
N LEU A 962 -33.36 34.07 -10.22
CA LEU A 962 -32.97 35.25 -10.99
C LEU A 962 -31.45 35.34 -11.18
N ILE A 963 -30.66 35.05 -10.13
CA ILE A 963 -29.19 35.04 -10.20
C ILE A 963 -28.71 33.97 -11.18
N GLU A 964 -29.30 32.77 -11.17
CA GLU A 964 -28.90 31.71 -12.11
C GLU A 964 -29.33 32.04 -13.55
N LEU A 965 -30.51 32.63 -13.78
CA LEU A 965 -30.95 33.08 -15.11
C LEU A 965 -30.04 34.17 -15.69
N ASP A 966 -29.68 35.17 -14.87
CA ASP A 966 -28.75 36.24 -15.27
C ASP A 966 -27.32 35.69 -15.48
N GLY A 967 -26.96 34.64 -14.74
CA GLY A 967 -25.67 33.96 -14.78
C GLY A 967 -25.48 32.94 -15.92
N ILE A 968 -26.51 32.70 -16.76
CA ILE A 968 -26.35 31.88 -17.97
C ILE A 968 -25.58 32.69 -19.01
N ASP A 969 -24.37 32.24 -19.29
CA ASP A 969 -23.52 32.81 -20.33
C ASP A 969 -24.01 32.38 -21.71
N SER A 970 -23.90 33.25 -22.73
CA SER A 970 -24.38 32.97 -24.10
C SER A 970 -23.64 31.82 -24.81
N LEU A 971 -22.56 31.33 -24.21
CA LEU A 971 -21.72 30.23 -24.70
C LEU A 971 -22.18 28.86 -24.18
N THR A 972 -23.00 28.81 -23.13
CA THR A 972 -23.60 27.57 -22.64
C THR A 972 -24.96 27.35 -23.32
N ASN A 973 -25.09 26.25 -24.08
CA ASN A 973 -26.30 25.87 -24.82
C ASN A 973 -27.39 25.33 -23.87
N VAL A 974 -27.76 26.11 -22.86
CA VAL A 974 -28.80 25.80 -21.88
C VAL A 974 -29.99 26.72 -22.14
N ILE A 975 -31.14 26.13 -22.42
CA ILE A 975 -32.38 26.86 -22.70
C ILE A 975 -33.37 26.62 -21.56
N VAL A 976 -33.95 27.70 -21.03
CA VAL A 976 -34.96 27.59 -19.96
C VAL A 976 -36.36 27.74 -20.55
N VAL A 977 -37.22 26.75 -20.36
CA VAL A 977 -38.62 26.77 -20.77
C VAL A 977 -39.48 26.72 -19.50
N ALA A 978 -40.37 27.69 -19.30
CA ALA A 978 -41.28 27.71 -18.16
C ALA A 978 -42.74 27.63 -18.65
N ALA A 979 -43.59 26.90 -17.93
CA ALA A 979 -45.02 26.82 -18.19
C ALA A 979 -45.83 27.39 -17.02
N THR A 980 -46.87 28.16 -17.33
CA THR A 980 -47.81 28.72 -16.34
C THR A 980 -49.25 28.66 -16.85
N ASN A 981 -50.18 28.39 -15.93
CA ASN A 981 -51.60 28.56 -16.19
C ASN A 981 -52.11 29.92 -15.69
N ARG A 982 -51.35 30.60 -14.83
CA ARG A 982 -51.71 31.86 -14.15
C ARG A 982 -50.64 32.94 -14.36
N PRO A 983 -50.60 33.58 -15.54
CA PRO A 983 -49.67 34.67 -15.81
C PRO A 983 -49.89 35.91 -14.95
N ASP A 984 -51.08 36.07 -14.33
CA ASP A 984 -51.44 37.20 -13.45
C ASP A 984 -50.64 37.24 -12.14
N ILE A 985 -50.18 36.10 -11.64
CA ILE A 985 -49.52 35.97 -10.33
C ILE A 985 -47.99 36.11 -10.43
N ILE A 986 -47.42 36.00 -11.63
CA ILE A 986 -45.97 35.94 -11.84
C ILE A 986 -45.30 37.27 -11.47
N ASP A 987 -44.14 37.19 -10.81
CA ASP A 987 -43.29 38.34 -10.51
C ASP A 987 -42.77 38.99 -11.82
N PRO A 988 -43.02 40.30 -12.05
CA PRO A 988 -42.53 41.03 -13.23
C PRO A 988 -41.01 40.98 -13.42
N ALA A 989 -40.23 40.67 -12.39
CA ALA A 989 -38.79 40.50 -12.49
C ALA A 989 -38.41 39.37 -13.47
N LEU A 990 -39.21 38.31 -13.59
CA LEU A 990 -38.94 37.21 -14.52
C LEU A 990 -39.13 37.62 -15.99
N LEU A 991 -39.99 38.61 -16.25
CA LEU A 991 -40.35 39.08 -17.60
C LEU A 991 -39.40 40.16 -18.15
N ARG A 992 -38.33 40.48 -17.42
CA ARG A 992 -37.36 41.49 -17.88
C ARG A 992 -36.50 40.92 -19.02
N PRO A 993 -36.11 41.75 -20.01
CA PRO A 993 -35.20 41.35 -21.08
C PRO A 993 -33.90 40.73 -20.54
N GLY A 994 -33.46 39.63 -21.12
CA GLY A 994 -32.31 38.83 -20.68
C GLY A 994 -32.65 37.63 -19.80
N ARG A 995 -33.94 37.41 -19.50
CA ARG A 995 -34.47 36.27 -18.72
C ARG A 995 -35.44 35.46 -19.57
N PHE A 996 -36.75 35.70 -19.45
CA PHE A 996 -37.75 35.14 -20.36
C PHE A 996 -38.03 36.12 -21.50
N ASP A 997 -37.25 36.01 -22.57
CA ASP A 997 -37.31 36.92 -23.73
C ASP A 997 -38.54 36.66 -24.61
N HIS A 998 -38.98 35.40 -24.70
CA HIS A 998 -40.14 35.00 -25.50
C HIS A 998 -41.29 34.53 -24.61
N ILE A 999 -42.40 35.25 -24.64
CA ILE A 999 -43.63 34.91 -23.92
C ILE A 999 -44.64 34.43 -24.96
N ILE A 1000 -44.91 33.12 -24.99
CA ILE A 1000 -45.68 32.47 -26.04
C ILE A 1000 -47.03 32.00 -25.50
N TYR A 1001 -48.10 32.47 -26.14
CA TYR A 1001 -49.47 32.06 -25.83
C TYR A 1001 -49.79 30.71 -26.47
N VAL A 1002 -50.31 29.77 -25.68
CA VAL A 1002 -50.81 28.48 -26.16
C VAL A 1002 -52.33 28.52 -26.22
N PRO A 1003 -52.94 28.71 -27.40
CA PRO A 1003 -54.39 28.80 -27.53
C PRO A 1003 -55.08 27.43 -27.31
N PRO A 1004 -56.39 27.44 -26.97
CA PRO A 1004 -57.20 26.23 -26.99
C PRO A 1004 -57.26 25.63 -28.41
N PRO A 1005 -57.51 24.31 -28.53
CA PRO A 1005 -57.49 23.65 -29.84
C PRO A 1005 -58.69 24.06 -30.70
N ASP A 1006 -58.41 24.51 -31.92
CA ASP A 1006 -59.41 24.79 -32.96
C ASP A 1006 -60.09 23.52 -33.46
N TYR A 1007 -61.17 23.66 -34.25
CA TYR A 1007 -61.90 22.53 -34.83
C TYR A 1007 -60.97 21.53 -35.54
N GLN A 1008 -60.06 22.02 -36.39
CA GLN A 1008 -59.08 21.17 -37.09
C GLN A 1008 -58.12 20.47 -36.12
N ALA A 1009 -57.64 21.18 -35.09
CA ALA A 1009 -56.77 20.61 -34.07
C ALA A 1009 -57.48 19.51 -33.27
N ARG A 1010 -58.75 19.70 -32.92
CA ARG A 1010 -59.58 18.68 -32.23
C ARG A 1010 -59.77 17.42 -33.09
N CYS A 1011 -60.05 17.57 -34.39
CA CYS A 1011 -60.10 16.43 -35.31
C CYS A 1011 -58.78 15.64 -35.31
N SER A 1012 -57.64 16.33 -35.38
CA SER A 1012 -56.32 15.69 -35.31
C SER A 1012 -56.09 14.97 -33.98
N ILE A 1013 -56.50 15.57 -32.85
CA ILE A 1013 -56.37 14.95 -31.52
C ILE A 1013 -57.20 13.67 -31.43
N PHE A 1014 -58.45 13.66 -31.91
CA PHE A 1014 -59.28 12.46 -31.96
C PHE A 1014 -58.63 11.37 -32.81
N ASN A 1015 -58.13 11.70 -34.00
CA ASN A 1015 -57.43 10.74 -34.87
C ASN A 1015 -56.18 10.12 -34.20
N ILE A 1016 -55.43 10.90 -33.42
CA ILE A 1016 -54.27 10.39 -32.67
C ILE A 1016 -54.71 9.40 -31.58
N GLN A 1017 -55.81 9.68 -30.88
CA GLN A 1017 -56.34 8.78 -29.85
C GLN A 1017 -56.99 7.52 -30.44
N PHE A 1018 -57.65 7.64 -31.58
CA PHE A 1018 -58.28 6.51 -32.28
C PHE A 1018 -57.26 5.46 -32.71
N LYS A 1019 -56.01 5.84 -33.00
CA LYS A 1019 -54.93 4.87 -33.26
C LYS A 1019 -54.56 4.02 -32.04
N LYS A 1020 -54.85 4.50 -30.83
CA LYS A 1020 -54.50 3.83 -29.56
C LYS A 1020 -55.64 2.97 -29.00
N MET A 1021 -56.85 3.10 -29.54
CA MET A 1021 -58.05 2.46 -29.00
C MET A 1021 -58.84 1.77 -30.10
N SER A 1022 -59.47 0.64 -29.78
CA SER A 1022 -60.31 -0.10 -30.73
C SER A 1022 -61.65 0.61 -30.92
N ILE A 1023 -61.82 1.29 -32.05
CA ILE A 1023 -63.09 1.92 -32.43
C ILE A 1023 -63.76 1.20 -33.59
N ASN A 1024 -65.08 1.32 -33.63
CA ASN A 1024 -65.84 1.01 -34.83
C ASN A 1024 -65.67 2.14 -35.86
N GLU A 1025 -64.68 1.99 -36.74
CA GLU A 1025 -64.32 2.97 -37.79
C GLU A 1025 -65.50 3.32 -38.72
N SER A 1026 -66.49 2.43 -38.84
CA SER A 1026 -67.66 2.66 -39.68
C SER A 1026 -68.75 3.53 -39.02
N ALA A 1027 -68.76 3.63 -37.69
CA ALA A 1027 -69.80 4.31 -36.91
C ALA A 1027 -69.34 5.62 -36.24
N VAL A 1028 -68.04 5.78 -35.98
CA VAL A 1028 -67.48 6.93 -35.25
C VAL A 1028 -66.60 7.78 -36.17
N LYS A 1029 -67.06 9.00 -36.47
CA LYS A 1029 -66.27 9.98 -37.24
C LYS A 1029 -65.70 11.06 -36.33
N ALA A 1030 -64.41 11.34 -36.47
CA ALA A 1030 -63.71 12.38 -35.70
C ALA A 1030 -64.30 13.79 -35.92
N GLU A 1031 -64.79 14.07 -37.12
CA GLU A 1031 -65.39 15.36 -37.52
C GLU A 1031 -66.67 15.67 -36.72
N GLU A 1032 -67.56 14.68 -36.56
CA GLU A 1032 -68.82 14.85 -35.83
C GLU A 1032 -68.57 15.12 -34.35
N LEU A 1033 -67.61 14.41 -33.74
CA LEU A 1033 -67.23 14.61 -32.35
C LEU A 1033 -66.51 15.94 -32.11
N ALA A 1034 -65.68 16.39 -33.05
CA ALA A 1034 -64.97 17.67 -32.96
C ALA A 1034 -65.92 18.89 -32.99
N HIS A 1035 -67.07 18.77 -33.67
CA HIS A 1035 -68.13 19.78 -33.64
C HIS A 1035 -68.86 19.81 -32.28
N LEU A 1036 -69.16 18.65 -31.70
CA LEU A 1036 -69.86 18.57 -30.40
C LEU A 1036 -68.99 19.04 -29.23
N CYS A 1037 -67.66 18.87 -29.33
CA CYS A 1037 -66.69 19.22 -28.30
C CYS A 1037 -66.16 20.66 -28.40
N ASP A 1038 -66.96 21.61 -28.91
CA ASP A 1038 -66.52 23.00 -28.97
C ASP A 1038 -66.38 23.62 -27.57
N GLY A 1039 -65.21 24.20 -27.30
CA GLY A 1039 -64.81 24.69 -25.98
C GLY A 1039 -64.11 23.66 -25.08
N PHE A 1040 -63.78 22.46 -25.58
CA PHE A 1040 -63.00 21.46 -24.84
C PHE A 1040 -61.50 21.69 -25.03
N SER A 1041 -60.73 21.50 -23.96
CA SER A 1041 -59.27 21.43 -24.00
C SER A 1041 -58.79 20.10 -24.60
N GLY A 1042 -57.52 20.05 -25.01
CA GLY A 1042 -56.92 18.80 -25.50
C GLY A 1042 -56.95 17.68 -24.47
N ALA A 1043 -56.73 18.01 -23.19
CA ALA A 1043 -56.84 17.03 -22.09
C ALA A 1043 -58.27 16.51 -21.91
N GLU A 1044 -59.28 17.37 -22.01
CA GLU A 1044 -60.69 16.96 -21.89
C GLU A 1044 -61.13 16.08 -23.07
N VAL A 1045 -60.64 16.33 -24.28
CA VAL A 1045 -60.88 15.44 -25.43
C VAL A 1045 -60.31 14.04 -25.18
N VAL A 1046 -59.10 13.94 -24.60
CA VAL A 1046 -58.50 12.64 -24.24
C VAL A 1046 -59.28 11.97 -23.11
N SER A 1047 -59.66 12.72 -22.08
CA SER A 1047 -60.51 12.20 -21.00
C SER A 1047 -61.87 11.73 -21.50
N LEU A 1048 -62.46 12.42 -22.48
CA LEU A 1048 -63.71 11.98 -23.11
C LEU A 1048 -63.55 10.63 -23.81
N CYS A 1049 -62.45 10.41 -24.53
CA CYS A 1049 -62.16 9.10 -25.14
C CYS A 1049 -62.01 8.00 -24.08
N GLN A 1050 -61.33 8.28 -22.97
CA GLN A 1050 -61.16 7.32 -21.87
C GLN A 1050 -62.47 6.99 -21.17
N GLU A 1051 -63.28 8.00 -20.82
CA GLU A 1051 -64.61 7.82 -20.23
C GLU A 1051 -65.57 7.09 -21.17
N SER A 1052 -65.44 7.32 -22.48
CA SER A 1052 -66.24 6.59 -23.48
C SER A 1052 -65.85 5.11 -23.56
N ALA A 1053 -64.56 4.78 -23.38
CA ALA A 1053 -64.11 3.40 -23.27
C ALA A 1053 -64.59 2.75 -21.96
N ILE A 1054 -64.55 3.47 -20.83
CA ILE A 1054 -65.10 2.99 -19.55
C ILE A 1054 -66.62 2.75 -19.69
N CYS A 1055 -67.34 3.67 -20.33
CA CYS A 1055 -68.78 3.49 -20.61
C CYS A 1055 -69.08 2.28 -21.50
N ALA A 1056 -68.15 1.89 -22.38
CA ALA A 1056 -68.29 0.69 -23.23
C ALA A 1056 -68.10 -0.60 -22.41
N ILE A 1057 -67.12 -0.60 -21.50
CA ILE A 1057 -66.83 -1.71 -20.56
C ILE A 1057 -67.98 -1.87 -19.53
N ASP A 1058 -68.51 -0.75 -19.03
CA ASP A 1058 -69.65 -0.74 -18.10
C ASP A 1058 -70.94 -1.25 -18.74
N GLU A 1059 -71.08 -1.15 -20.07
CA GLU A 1059 -72.22 -1.70 -20.80
C GLU A 1059 -72.09 -3.21 -21.03
N ASP A 1060 -70.90 -3.67 -21.43
CA ASP A 1060 -70.53 -5.09 -21.51
C ASP A 1060 -69.01 -5.24 -21.39
N PHE A 1061 -68.56 -6.14 -20.51
CA PHE A 1061 -67.13 -6.34 -20.24
C PHE A 1061 -66.41 -6.99 -21.43
N ASP A 1062 -67.14 -7.70 -22.30
CA ASP A 1062 -66.62 -8.36 -23.50
C ASP A 1062 -66.67 -7.45 -24.75
N ASN A 1063 -67.11 -6.19 -24.63
CA ASN A 1063 -67.09 -5.25 -25.76
C ASN A 1063 -65.67 -4.90 -26.19
N GLU A 1064 -65.29 -5.33 -27.39
CA GLU A 1064 -63.97 -5.04 -27.97
C GLU A 1064 -63.87 -3.63 -28.61
N CYS A 1065 -65.00 -2.96 -28.89
CA CYS A 1065 -65.04 -1.71 -29.65
C CYS A 1065 -65.89 -0.61 -29.00
N VAL A 1066 -65.46 0.65 -29.14
CA VAL A 1066 -66.22 1.83 -28.68
C VAL A 1066 -67.09 2.41 -29.80
N ASP A 1067 -68.40 2.53 -29.55
CA ASP A 1067 -69.39 3.14 -30.45
C ASP A 1067 -69.76 4.58 -30.07
N ILE A 1068 -70.40 5.29 -31.02
CA ILE A 1068 -70.83 6.70 -30.86
C ILE A 1068 -71.80 6.94 -29.68
N ARG A 1069 -72.57 5.92 -29.29
CA ARG A 1069 -73.47 5.97 -28.13
C ARG A 1069 -72.72 6.17 -26.81
N HIS A 1070 -71.55 5.55 -26.65
CA HIS A 1070 -70.73 5.69 -25.46
C HIS A 1070 -70.14 7.11 -25.36
N PHE A 1071 -69.74 7.69 -26.49
CA PHE A 1071 -69.31 9.10 -26.56
C PHE A 1071 -70.43 10.08 -26.17
N LYS A 1072 -71.66 9.86 -26.64
CA LYS A 1072 -72.81 10.69 -26.25
C LYS A 1072 -73.15 10.57 -24.76
N LYS A 1073 -73.02 9.37 -24.19
CA LYS A 1073 -73.20 9.14 -22.74
C LYS A 1073 -72.12 9.84 -21.93
N ALA A 1074 -70.85 9.69 -22.31
CA ALA A 1074 -69.72 10.36 -21.66
C ALA A 1074 -69.83 11.90 -21.73
N LEU A 1075 -70.24 12.45 -22.88
CA LEU A 1075 -70.43 13.89 -23.07
C LEU A 1075 -71.41 14.52 -22.07
N SER A 1076 -72.43 13.79 -21.64
CA SER A 1076 -73.41 14.28 -20.66
C SER A 1076 -72.81 14.56 -19.27
N GLY A 1077 -71.68 13.93 -18.93
CA GLY A 1077 -70.97 14.11 -17.67
C GLY A 1077 -69.95 15.26 -17.64
N PHE A 1078 -69.55 15.79 -18.80
CA PHE A 1078 -68.52 16.84 -18.89
C PHE A 1078 -69.11 18.26 -18.86
N LYS A 1079 -68.53 19.13 -18.04
CA LYS A 1079 -68.78 20.58 -18.06
C LYS A 1079 -67.71 21.30 -18.88
N LYS A 1080 -68.11 22.19 -19.78
CA LYS A 1080 -67.19 23.04 -20.56
C LYS A 1080 -66.45 24.00 -19.61
N ARG A 1081 -65.13 23.90 -19.52
CA ARG A 1081 -64.31 24.74 -18.63
C ARG A 1081 -63.77 26.00 -19.30
N ILE A 1082 -63.55 25.98 -20.61
CA ILE A 1082 -63.04 27.12 -21.35
C ILE A 1082 -64.21 28.03 -21.75
N THR A 1083 -64.31 29.19 -21.12
CA THR A 1083 -65.28 30.23 -21.49
C THR A 1083 -64.65 31.24 -22.45
N PRO A 1084 -65.45 31.90 -23.31
CA PRO A 1084 -64.96 32.99 -24.16
C PRO A 1084 -64.27 34.12 -23.36
N GLU A 1085 -64.78 34.45 -22.17
CA GLU A 1085 -64.19 35.44 -21.26
C GLU A 1085 -62.77 35.06 -20.82
N MET A 1086 -62.51 33.77 -20.57
CA MET A 1086 -61.18 33.27 -20.21
C MET A 1086 -60.20 33.41 -21.38
N ILE A 1087 -60.65 33.19 -22.62
CA ILE A 1087 -59.79 33.35 -23.81
C ILE A 1087 -59.42 34.83 -24.00
N GLU A 1088 -60.38 35.73 -23.78
CA GLU A 1088 -60.15 37.17 -23.86
C GLU A 1088 -59.18 37.65 -22.77
N PHE A 1089 -59.29 37.11 -21.54
CA PHE A 1089 -58.34 37.35 -20.46
C PHE A 1089 -56.91 36.99 -20.85
N TYR A 1090 -56.68 35.79 -21.41
CA TYR A 1090 -55.32 35.38 -21.80
C TYR A 1090 -54.77 36.18 -22.98
N LYS A 1091 -55.62 36.60 -23.94
CA LYS A 1091 -55.19 37.43 -25.06
C LYS A 1091 -54.80 38.85 -24.64
N ASN A 1092 -55.41 39.39 -23.60
CA ASN A 1092 -55.22 40.80 -23.20
C ASN A 1092 -54.19 41.00 -22.07
N ILE A 1093 -53.58 39.93 -21.53
CA ILE A 1093 -52.73 40.08 -20.34
C ILE A 1093 -51.31 40.58 -20.63
N PHE A 1094 -50.79 40.31 -21.84
CA PHE A 1094 -49.45 40.72 -22.29
C PHE A 1094 -49.46 41.55 -23.58
N ASN A 1095 -50.65 41.78 -24.15
CA ASN A 1095 -50.89 42.81 -25.17
C ASN A 1095 -51.23 44.12 -24.46
#